data_AF-A0A0R1YVJ0-F1
#
_entry.id   AF-A0A0R1YVJ0-F1
#
_cell.length_a   1.000
_cell.length_b   1.000
_cell.length_c   1.000
_cell.angle_alpha   90.00
_cell.angle_beta   90.00
_cell.angle_gamma   90.00
#
_symmetry.space_group_name_H-M   'P 1'
#
loop_
_entity.id
_entity.type
_entity.pdbx_description
1 polymer ?
#
loop_
_entity_poly.entity_id
_entity_poly.type
_entity_poly.pdbx_seq_one_letter_code
_entity_poly.pdbx_strand_id
1 'polypeptide(L)'
;MSADTLGTTGDMDTISTQSSSSLPTRAFELKGVTISAQNANHYETSHFNFYWGNSGNASKVTLAYLKEAGTLMEQVWQVYIGEMKMTPPLYAINKPYDQQQPYKLNVLLADTGLSGVQNAWAYADRDSQTYPYFAAQVAALEPSKDWWGSGVPHEFGHDVQFAQGNNSWNDGKYLQPWYETVANWFREEYAYSDVYRNSGNNLGTSLSEMYLRATMLTPVNGRAFYEAWPLLLFLQHNPDHLNISSNLMKKLLTNGDKTNSHETFFKILRKNTPRVSQKTLFGDYASRIASLEWAGNDSQPYSPKTLYSIALNSLFKQHNLYWQQFYTQMEKVNHTSNTFRVPNERTPQANAFNIIKLQPKFKHKQNQTKLTVSLKGLTKKHGADWRARLIVQPGNGASARYSKLFRSNGSKSISVKQTDDVYLSVAATPDKKNVDVNTFGLSIDSKQFSEKAHPYNSKARYPYQVTLKNATPASRPQTSLKGVSGYYTKDGGFVANTASVGKDVTVGKGAAILDHAKVKDHAVITGHAVVKDHADVSGDAHISGHALVEGNASVEDHASVRDYGIVDQYGKLTGHAIVDEMAIVKDHAHIGNDAKATDSALAQGYYSVLDHAQLGGMSIGGGGSPKAISGLAGNAKSYGDFFDDSGYQVQSGKLSGYESVSTSLDQYKDGYIKPTDAVKNS
;
A
#
# COMPACT_ATOMS: atom_id res chain seq x y z
N MET A 1 -60.01 43.60 -9.63
CA MET A 1 -59.81 45.06 -9.62
C MET A 1 -58.52 45.34 -8.88
N SER A 2 -57.74 46.27 -9.45
CA SER A 2 -56.50 46.94 -8.97
C SER A 2 -55.27 46.09 -8.62
N ALA A 3 -54.25 46.29 -9.44
CA ALA A 3 -52.83 45.99 -9.24
C ALA A 3 -52.19 46.95 -8.21
N ASP A 4 -51.05 46.56 -7.62
CA ASP A 4 -49.78 47.29 -7.84
C ASP A 4 -48.53 46.59 -7.24
N THR A 5 -47.55 46.44 -8.13
CA THR A 5 -46.07 46.53 -8.03
C THR A 5 -45.20 45.65 -7.11
N LEU A 6 -44.23 45.03 -7.81
CA LEU A 6 -42.99 44.37 -7.39
C LEU A 6 -42.07 45.23 -6.49
N GLY A 7 -41.44 44.57 -5.51
CA GLY A 7 -40.23 45.01 -4.82
C GLY A 7 -39.30 43.82 -4.60
N THR A 8 -38.23 43.76 -5.37
CA THR A 8 -37.15 42.77 -5.34
C THR A 8 -36.09 43.16 -4.31
N THR A 9 -35.93 42.40 -3.23
CA THR A 9 -34.66 42.21 -2.49
C THR A 9 -34.82 40.94 -1.66
N GLY A 10 -34.24 39.83 -2.10
CA GLY A 10 -34.08 38.65 -1.26
C GLY A 10 -32.94 38.93 -0.28
N ASP A 11 -33.29 38.99 1.00
CA ASP A 11 -32.34 39.18 2.10
C ASP A 11 -31.27 38.09 2.07
N MET A 12 -30.01 38.52 1.90
CA MET A 12 -28.84 37.72 2.27
C MET A 12 -28.79 37.70 3.80
N ASP A 13 -29.17 36.58 4.40
CA ASP A 13 -28.94 36.32 5.83
C ASP A 13 -27.43 36.36 6.11
N THR A 14 -26.95 37.50 6.60
CA THR A 14 -25.59 37.67 7.11
C THR A 14 -25.44 36.84 8.38
N ILE A 15 -24.77 35.69 8.26
CA ILE A 15 -24.36 34.86 9.39
C ILE A 15 -23.26 35.61 10.16
N SER A 16 -23.66 36.32 11.22
CA SER A 16 -22.75 37.02 12.14
C SER A 16 -22.35 36.11 13.32
N THR A 17 -21.05 35.79 13.35
CA THR A 17 -20.13 35.32 14.41
C THR A 17 -20.66 34.95 15.81
N GLN A 18 -20.31 33.74 16.28
CA GLN A 18 -20.16 33.42 17.71
C GLN A 18 -18.85 32.67 18.03
N SER A 19 -17.92 33.42 18.64
CA SER A 19 -16.98 33.12 19.77
C SER A 19 -15.95 31.97 19.73
N SER A 20 -14.66 32.35 19.86
CA SER A 20 -13.70 31.99 20.94
C SER A 20 -12.25 31.67 20.51
N SER A 21 -11.56 32.59 19.81
CA SER A 21 -10.09 32.63 19.84
C SER A 21 -9.51 34.02 19.63
N SER A 22 -8.32 34.25 20.18
CA SER A 22 -7.55 35.50 20.08
C SER A 22 -6.75 35.63 18.78
N LEU A 23 -6.91 34.70 17.82
CA LEU A 23 -6.16 34.71 16.56
C LEU A 23 -6.90 35.56 15.50
N PRO A 24 -6.22 36.53 14.88
CA PRO A 24 -6.81 37.30 13.79
C PRO A 24 -6.98 36.45 12.52
N THR A 25 -7.90 36.87 11.64
CA THR A 25 -8.00 36.38 10.26
C THR A 25 -7.12 37.20 9.32
N ARG A 26 -6.80 36.63 8.16
CA ARG A 26 -6.10 37.33 7.06
C ARG A 26 -6.73 36.99 5.72
N ALA A 27 -6.62 37.92 4.78
CA ALA A 27 -6.94 37.64 3.40
C ALA A 27 -6.01 36.54 2.85
N PHE A 28 -6.57 35.68 2.00
CA PHE A 28 -5.81 34.71 1.22
C PHE A 28 -5.28 35.38 -0.05
N GLU A 29 -4.01 35.13 -0.38
CA GLU A 29 -3.31 35.83 -1.47
C GLU A 29 -2.63 34.83 -2.40
N LEU A 30 -3.13 34.63 -3.63
CA LEU A 30 -2.50 33.73 -4.60
C LEU A 30 -2.44 34.35 -6.00
N LYS A 31 -1.23 34.60 -6.50
CA LYS A 31 -0.97 35.04 -7.90
C LYS A 31 -1.88 36.18 -8.38
N GLY A 32 -2.03 37.23 -7.57
CA GLY A 32 -2.86 38.40 -7.90
C GLY A 32 -4.34 38.25 -7.61
N VAL A 33 -4.76 37.14 -7.00
CA VAL A 33 -6.09 36.95 -6.44
C VAL A 33 -6.04 37.13 -4.94
N THR A 34 -6.89 38.04 -4.44
CA THR A 34 -7.12 38.27 -3.01
C THR A 34 -8.51 37.79 -2.63
N ILE A 35 -8.63 36.87 -1.68
CA ILE A 35 -9.91 36.42 -1.11
C ILE A 35 -9.98 36.89 0.33
N SER A 36 -11.03 37.61 0.67
CA SER A 36 -11.22 38.19 2.00
C SER A 36 -12.71 38.26 2.35
N ALA A 37 -13.01 38.64 3.59
CA ALA A 37 -14.39 38.83 4.04
C ALA A 37 -15.12 39.95 3.29
N GLN A 38 -14.42 40.79 2.51
CA GLN A 38 -15.06 41.82 1.68
C GLN A 38 -15.59 41.28 0.34
N ASN A 39 -15.06 40.17 -0.17
CA ASN A 39 -15.36 39.69 -1.53
C ASN A 39 -15.70 38.19 -1.61
N ALA A 40 -15.70 37.49 -0.49
CA ALA A 40 -16.16 36.11 -0.35
C ALA A 40 -16.95 35.95 0.95
N ASN A 41 -17.80 34.94 0.98
CA ASN A 41 -18.47 34.54 2.21
C ASN A 41 -17.45 33.93 3.16
N HIS A 42 -17.65 34.10 4.47
CA HIS A 42 -16.72 33.54 5.46
C HIS A 42 -17.39 32.98 6.71
N TYR A 43 -16.67 32.07 7.38
CA TYR A 43 -17.07 31.47 8.65
C TYR A 43 -15.83 31.13 9.46
N GLU A 44 -15.88 31.35 10.77
CA GLU A 44 -14.72 31.18 11.64
C GLU A 44 -14.96 30.11 12.71
N THR A 45 -13.89 29.38 13.02
CA THR A 45 -13.75 28.58 14.24
C THR A 45 -12.61 29.15 15.09
N SER A 46 -12.15 28.43 16.11
CA SER A 46 -11.03 28.88 16.94
C SER A 46 -9.72 28.99 16.15
N HIS A 47 -9.44 28.06 15.25
CA HIS A 47 -8.17 28.02 14.51
C HIS A 47 -8.31 28.19 12.99
N PHE A 48 -9.53 28.17 12.46
CA PHE A 48 -9.78 28.18 11.02
C PHE A 48 -10.69 29.33 10.57
N ASN A 49 -10.49 29.75 9.33
CA ASN A 49 -11.29 30.75 8.65
C ASN A 49 -11.67 30.21 7.26
N PHE A 50 -12.94 29.88 7.08
CA PHE A 50 -13.48 29.31 5.86
C PHE A 50 -13.84 30.41 4.87
N TYR A 51 -13.52 30.24 3.59
CA TYR A 51 -13.96 31.09 2.49
C TYR A 51 -14.69 30.28 1.42
N TRP A 52 -15.77 30.85 0.86
CA TRP A 52 -16.46 30.27 -0.29
C TRP A 52 -17.11 31.35 -1.18
N GLY A 53 -17.29 31.02 -2.46
CA GLY A 53 -17.90 31.88 -3.47
C GLY A 53 -19.42 31.76 -3.51
N ASN A 54 -20.01 32.21 -4.63
CA ASN A 54 -21.46 32.33 -4.81
C ASN A 54 -22.03 31.45 -5.93
N SER A 55 -21.28 30.47 -6.43
CA SER A 55 -21.73 29.60 -7.53
C SER A 55 -21.32 28.14 -7.31
N GLY A 56 -21.60 27.25 -8.27
CA GLY A 56 -21.29 25.82 -8.14
C GLY A 56 -21.98 25.21 -6.93
N ASN A 57 -21.21 24.61 -6.02
CA ASN A 57 -21.71 23.99 -4.79
C ASN A 57 -21.90 24.97 -3.62
N ALA A 58 -21.80 26.30 -3.84
CA ALA A 58 -22.02 27.29 -2.78
C ALA A 58 -23.37 27.13 -2.04
N SER A 59 -24.42 26.69 -2.73
CA SER A 59 -25.75 26.47 -2.13
C SER A 59 -25.78 25.32 -1.10
N LYS A 60 -24.75 24.46 -1.07
CA LYS A 60 -24.60 23.38 -0.09
C LYS A 60 -23.88 23.83 1.19
N VAL A 61 -23.24 25.00 1.15
CA VAL A 61 -22.49 25.57 2.27
C VAL A 61 -23.46 26.26 3.24
N THR A 62 -24.16 25.45 4.02
CA THR A 62 -25.09 25.92 5.06
C THR A 62 -24.38 26.14 6.40
N LEU A 63 -25.03 26.84 7.34
CA LEU A 63 -24.50 26.96 8.70
C LEU A 63 -24.31 25.60 9.40
N ALA A 64 -25.21 24.64 9.14
CA ALA A 64 -25.09 23.29 9.68
C ALA A 64 -23.84 22.59 9.15
N TYR A 65 -23.64 22.63 7.83
CA TYR A 65 -22.43 22.13 7.18
C TYR A 65 -21.15 22.79 7.74
N LEU A 66 -21.13 24.12 7.91
CA LEU A 66 -19.97 24.85 8.42
C LEU A 66 -19.64 24.49 9.88
N LYS A 67 -20.66 24.26 10.71
CA LYS A 67 -20.46 23.78 12.09
C LYS A 67 -19.88 22.38 12.12
N GLU A 68 -20.36 21.50 11.26
CA GLU A 68 -19.89 20.13 11.12
C GLU A 68 -18.44 20.07 10.60
N ALA A 69 -18.16 20.71 9.47
CA ALA A 69 -16.83 20.81 8.88
C ALA A 69 -15.83 21.49 9.83
N GLY A 70 -16.26 22.58 10.49
CA GLY A 70 -15.47 23.26 11.51
C GLY A 70 -15.15 22.36 12.71
N THR A 71 -16.12 21.57 13.17
CA THR A 71 -15.91 20.60 14.26
C THR A 71 -14.88 19.55 13.88
N LEU A 72 -14.95 19.00 12.67
CA LEU A 72 -13.95 18.05 12.16
C LEU A 72 -12.55 18.66 12.15
N MET A 73 -12.38 19.85 11.58
CA MET A 73 -11.08 20.53 11.51
C MET A 73 -10.50 20.79 12.92
N GLU A 74 -11.33 21.24 13.86
CA GLU A 74 -10.92 21.49 15.26
C GLU A 74 -10.56 20.20 16.01
N GLN A 75 -11.25 19.09 15.72
CA GLN A 75 -10.89 17.77 16.25
C GLN A 75 -9.52 17.31 15.74
N VAL A 76 -9.26 17.44 14.44
CA VAL A 76 -7.95 17.11 13.86
C VAL A 76 -6.86 18.01 14.44
N TRP A 77 -7.14 19.32 14.59
CA TRP A 77 -6.25 20.27 15.28
C TRP A 77 -5.93 19.84 16.71
N GLN A 78 -6.93 19.40 17.48
CA GLN A 78 -6.73 18.92 18.83
C GLN A 78 -5.73 17.75 18.88
N VAL A 79 -5.80 16.81 17.93
CA VAL A 79 -4.84 15.70 17.89
C VAL A 79 -3.45 16.19 17.49
N TYR A 80 -3.31 16.92 16.39
CA TYR A 80 -2.00 17.25 15.83
C TYR A 80 -1.25 18.30 16.67
N ILE A 81 -1.96 19.32 17.13
CA ILE A 81 -1.36 20.43 17.88
C ILE A 81 -1.55 20.21 19.39
N GLY A 82 -2.74 19.77 19.81
CA GLY A 82 -3.07 19.57 21.21
C GLY A 82 -2.40 18.34 21.82
N GLU A 83 -2.46 17.17 21.19
CA GLU A 83 -1.94 15.91 21.75
C GLU A 83 -0.51 15.62 21.29
N MET A 84 -0.25 15.65 19.97
CA MET A 84 1.06 15.38 19.37
C MET A 84 2.04 16.56 19.52
N LYS A 85 1.53 17.73 19.94
CA LYS A 85 2.32 18.95 20.20
C LYS A 85 3.10 19.42 18.98
N MET A 86 2.60 19.27 17.76
CA MET A 86 3.26 19.81 16.57
C MET A 86 3.34 21.34 16.57
N THR A 87 4.18 21.89 15.69
CA THR A 87 4.21 23.34 15.49
C THR A 87 2.96 23.74 14.71
N PRO A 88 2.13 24.66 15.20
CA PRO A 88 0.88 25.02 14.52
C PRO A 88 1.17 25.79 13.21
N PRO A 89 0.41 25.52 12.13
CA PRO A 89 0.62 26.14 10.81
C PRO A 89 0.02 27.55 10.70
N LEU A 90 0.35 28.41 11.66
CA LEU A 90 -0.21 29.76 11.78
C LEU A 90 0.75 30.85 11.29
N TYR A 91 1.96 30.48 10.88
CA TYR A 91 3.04 31.39 10.51
C TYR A 91 3.44 31.19 9.05
N ALA A 92 3.89 32.26 8.40
CA ALA A 92 4.59 32.16 7.13
C ALA A 92 5.93 31.41 7.30
N ILE A 93 6.24 30.52 6.36
CA ILE A 93 7.31 29.54 6.54
C ILE A 93 8.64 29.90 5.85
N ASN A 94 8.65 30.80 4.87
CA ASN A 94 9.84 31.20 4.13
C ASN A 94 10.17 32.69 4.29
N LYS A 95 11.46 33.03 4.25
CA LYS A 95 11.93 34.43 4.22
C LYS A 95 11.43 35.17 2.97
N PRO A 96 11.13 36.48 3.07
CA PRO A 96 11.35 37.39 4.22
C PRO A 96 10.23 37.34 5.28
N TYR A 97 9.28 36.41 5.17
CA TYR A 97 8.07 36.37 5.99
C TYR A 97 8.20 35.50 7.25
N ASP A 98 9.42 35.05 7.59
CA ASP A 98 9.62 34.26 8.80
C ASP A 98 9.26 35.09 10.04
N GLN A 99 8.33 34.60 10.84
CA GLN A 99 7.86 35.22 12.10
C GLN A 99 6.93 36.45 11.94
N GLN A 100 6.08 36.47 10.91
CA GLN A 100 4.89 37.33 10.93
C GLN A 100 3.85 36.86 11.97
N GLN A 101 2.91 37.75 12.31
CA GLN A 101 1.82 37.50 13.26
C GLN A 101 1.11 36.16 12.97
N PRO A 102 0.67 35.41 14.00
CA PRO A 102 -0.09 34.19 13.79
C PRO A 102 -1.52 34.52 13.33
N TYR A 103 -2.01 33.79 12.33
CA TYR A 103 -3.38 33.94 11.82
C TYR A 103 -4.10 32.60 11.81
N LYS A 104 -5.44 32.63 11.88
CA LYS A 104 -6.26 31.45 11.58
C LYS A 104 -5.89 30.88 10.21
N LEU A 105 -5.86 29.55 10.10
CA LEU A 105 -5.58 28.89 8.84
C LEU A 105 -6.78 29.05 7.90
N ASN A 106 -6.53 29.50 6.67
CA ASN A 106 -7.58 29.69 5.69
C ASN A 106 -7.99 28.34 5.08
N VAL A 107 -9.31 28.08 5.04
CA VAL A 107 -9.94 26.89 4.45
C VAL A 107 -10.78 27.33 3.26
N LEU A 108 -10.41 26.96 2.04
CA LEU A 108 -11.04 27.43 0.81
C LEU A 108 -11.96 26.34 0.23
N LEU A 109 -13.25 26.65 0.03
CA LEU A 109 -14.18 25.72 -0.62
C LEU A 109 -14.10 25.86 -2.14
N ALA A 110 -13.32 25.01 -2.80
CA ALA A 110 -12.81 25.19 -4.15
C ALA A 110 -13.88 25.17 -5.26
N ASP A 111 -14.93 24.35 -5.10
CA ASP A 111 -16.01 24.16 -6.09
C ASP A 111 -17.21 25.10 -5.87
N THR A 112 -16.96 26.25 -5.24
CA THR A 112 -17.97 27.29 -4.94
C THR A 112 -17.83 28.56 -5.80
N GLY A 113 -16.97 28.51 -6.82
CA GLY A 113 -16.71 29.63 -7.73
C GLY A 113 -15.72 30.66 -7.20
N LEU A 114 -14.86 30.29 -6.24
CA LEU A 114 -13.72 31.12 -5.86
C LEU A 114 -12.75 31.26 -7.04
N SER A 115 -12.36 32.50 -7.35
CA SER A 115 -11.34 32.75 -8.37
C SER A 115 -9.96 32.29 -7.89
N GLY A 116 -9.12 31.79 -8.80
CA GLY A 116 -7.73 31.43 -8.52
C GLY A 116 -7.49 30.17 -7.67
N VAL A 117 -8.55 29.52 -7.16
CA VAL A 117 -8.45 28.28 -6.39
C VAL A 117 -8.59 27.08 -7.33
N GLN A 118 -7.67 26.11 -7.24
CA GLN A 118 -7.74 24.90 -8.05
C GLN A 118 -8.91 24.03 -7.59
N ASN A 119 -9.76 23.60 -8.52
CA ASN A 119 -10.83 22.65 -8.22
C ASN A 119 -10.28 21.22 -8.15
N ALA A 120 -9.72 20.85 -6.99
CA ALA A 120 -9.27 19.51 -6.65
C ALA A 120 -10.01 19.01 -5.40
N TRP A 121 -10.05 17.68 -5.19
CA TRP A 121 -10.81 17.05 -4.10
C TRP A 121 -10.49 17.67 -2.73
N ALA A 122 -9.21 17.64 -2.35
CA ALA A 122 -8.63 18.38 -1.23
C ALA A 122 -7.13 18.53 -1.48
N TYR A 123 -6.51 19.58 -0.95
CA TYR A 123 -5.07 19.79 -0.95
C TYR A 123 -4.66 20.84 0.08
N ALA A 124 -3.40 20.78 0.53
CA ALA A 124 -2.76 21.86 1.26
C ALA A 124 -1.63 22.48 0.44
N ASP A 125 -1.45 23.80 0.52
CA ASP A 125 -0.29 24.49 -0.05
C ASP A 125 -0.01 25.77 0.75
N ARG A 126 0.84 26.64 0.21
CA ARG A 126 1.10 27.97 0.78
C ARG A 126 0.73 29.03 -0.21
N ASP A 127 0.22 30.12 0.31
CA ASP A 127 -0.14 31.26 -0.50
C ASP A 127 1.11 32.07 -0.92
N SER A 128 0.92 33.17 -1.64
CA SER A 128 2.03 34.02 -2.12
C SER A 128 2.86 34.68 -1.01
N GLN A 129 2.34 34.73 0.22
CA GLN A 129 3.06 35.21 1.42
C GLN A 129 3.60 34.03 2.25
N THR A 130 3.50 32.81 1.73
CA THR A 130 4.05 31.56 2.29
C THR A 130 3.35 31.08 3.56
N TYR A 131 2.13 31.55 3.81
CA TYR A 131 1.27 31.00 4.84
C TYR A 131 0.60 29.72 4.34
N PRO A 132 0.60 28.64 5.14
CA PRO A 132 -0.18 27.44 4.85
C PRO A 132 -1.67 27.73 4.70
N TYR A 133 -2.33 27.03 3.79
CA TYR A 133 -3.77 27.03 3.62
C TYR A 133 -4.25 25.67 3.14
N PHE A 134 -5.49 25.38 3.47
CA PHE A 134 -6.20 24.18 3.06
C PHE A 134 -7.25 24.56 2.02
N ALA A 135 -7.40 23.76 0.97
CA ALA A 135 -8.48 23.91 0.00
C ALA A 135 -9.13 22.55 -0.28
N ALA A 136 -10.44 22.54 -0.43
CA ALA A 136 -11.17 21.31 -0.74
C ALA A 136 -12.51 21.59 -1.41
N GLN A 137 -13.03 20.59 -2.13
CA GLN A 137 -14.44 20.60 -2.55
C GLN A 137 -15.35 20.54 -1.31
N VAL A 138 -16.56 21.11 -1.41
CA VAL A 138 -17.57 21.04 -0.34
C VAL A 138 -17.79 19.59 0.12
N ALA A 139 -17.86 18.66 -0.84
CA ALA A 139 -18.09 17.24 -0.55
C ALA A 139 -16.94 16.55 0.21
N ALA A 140 -15.72 17.10 0.20
CA ALA A 140 -14.56 16.52 0.87
C ALA A 140 -14.48 16.87 2.36
N LEU A 141 -15.24 17.88 2.81
CA LEU A 141 -15.36 18.31 4.21
C LEU A 141 -16.67 17.84 4.87
N GLU A 142 -17.49 17.03 4.18
CA GLU A 142 -18.70 16.41 4.72
C GLU A 142 -18.35 15.27 5.70
N PRO A 143 -18.77 15.30 6.98
CA PRO A 143 -18.36 14.30 7.98
C PRO A 143 -18.95 12.90 7.79
N SER A 144 -20.01 12.75 7.00
CA SER A 144 -20.87 11.55 6.97
C SER A 144 -20.52 10.50 5.91
N LYS A 145 -19.39 10.65 5.20
CA LYS A 145 -18.99 9.69 4.14
C LYS A 145 -17.89 8.74 4.60
N ASP A 146 -18.26 7.48 4.76
CA ASP A 146 -17.37 6.32 4.81
C ASP A 146 -16.54 6.27 3.52
N TRP A 147 -15.32 6.79 3.51
CA TRP A 147 -14.47 6.65 2.33
C TRP A 147 -12.97 6.53 2.65
N TRP A 148 -12.27 5.90 1.71
CA TRP A 148 -10.81 5.75 1.58
C TRP A 148 -10.04 7.09 1.50
N GLY A 149 -10.68 8.24 1.72
CA GLY A 149 -10.14 9.56 1.45
C GLY A 149 -10.59 10.58 2.49
N SER A 150 -10.08 10.42 3.71
CA SER A 150 -10.06 11.48 4.71
C SER A 150 -9.04 12.55 4.31
N GLY A 151 -9.28 13.17 3.15
CA GLY A 151 -8.44 14.24 2.63
C GLY A 151 -8.19 15.27 3.74
N VAL A 152 -9.19 15.54 4.59
CA VAL A 152 -9.05 16.48 5.70
C VAL A 152 -7.87 16.16 6.66
N PRO A 153 -7.85 15.05 7.44
CA PRO A 153 -6.68 14.69 8.25
C PRO A 153 -5.36 14.60 7.47
N HIS A 154 -5.40 14.07 6.25
CA HIS A 154 -4.21 13.89 5.41
C HIS A 154 -3.62 15.24 4.96
N GLU A 155 -4.41 16.05 4.27
CA GLU A 155 -4.02 17.34 3.72
C GLU A 155 -3.73 18.36 4.83
N PHE A 156 -4.51 18.38 5.92
CA PHE A 156 -4.14 19.22 7.07
C PHE A 156 -2.84 18.72 7.73
N GLY A 157 -2.52 17.44 7.63
CA GLY A 157 -1.20 16.90 7.96
C GLY A 157 -0.06 17.54 7.16
N HIS A 158 -0.29 17.89 5.89
CA HIS A 158 0.66 18.65 5.08
C HIS A 158 0.78 20.11 5.52
N ASP A 159 -0.32 20.80 5.86
CA ASP A 159 -0.25 22.14 6.44
C ASP A 159 0.64 22.16 7.69
N VAL A 160 0.41 21.19 8.59
CA VAL A 160 1.24 21.00 9.78
C VAL A 160 2.69 20.73 9.35
N GLN A 161 2.94 19.80 8.44
CA GLN A 161 4.28 19.48 7.94
C GLN A 161 5.04 20.71 7.40
N PHE A 162 4.38 21.62 6.68
CA PHE A 162 4.98 22.86 6.19
C PHE A 162 5.52 23.73 7.33
N ALA A 163 4.82 23.75 8.46
CA ALA A 163 5.20 24.49 9.65
C ALA A 163 6.36 23.83 10.43
N GLN A 164 6.82 22.64 10.04
CA GLN A 164 8.00 21.99 10.61
C GLN A 164 9.24 22.19 9.74
N GLY A 165 10.38 22.41 10.40
CA GLY A 165 11.71 22.27 9.79
C GLY A 165 11.90 23.05 8.48
N ASN A 166 11.26 24.22 8.35
CA ASN A 166 11.28 25.05 7.14
C ASN A 166 10.92 24.25 5.87
N ASN A 167 9.88 23.42 5.94
CA ASN A 167 9.37 22.63 4.83
C ASN A 167 10.38 21.63 4.23
N SER A 168 11.35 21.19 5.04
CA SER A 168 12.47 20.38 4.54
C SER A 168 12.08 19.02 3.99
N TRP A 169 10.93 18.48 4.41
CA TRP A 169 10.42 17.20 3.93
C TRP A 169 9.61 17.29 2.64
N ASN A 170 9.29 18.50 2.18
CA ASN A 170 8.73 18.74 0.85
C ASN A 170 9.80 19.23 -0.12
N ASP A 171 10.65 20.17 0.32
CA ASP A 171 11.66 20.82 -0.52
C ASP A 171 12.98 20.04 -0.59
N GLY A 172 13.23 19.16 0.37
CA GLY A 172 14.46 18.38 0.47
C GLY A 172 14.42 17.17 -0.45
N LYS A 173 15.33 17.12 -1.44
CA LYS A 173 15.41 16.09 -2.48
C LYS A 173 15.29 14.62 -2.03
N TYR A 174 15.86 14.26 -0.88
CA TYR A 174 15.85 12.88 -0.36
C TYR A 174 14.85 12.65 0.79
N LEU A 175 14.14 13.71 1.19
CA LEU A 175 13.06 13.66 2.17
C LEU A 175 11.68 13.79 1.49
N GLN A 176 11.58 14.49 0.35
CA GLN A 176 10.38 14.62 -0.47
C GLN A 176 9.64 13.30 -0.73
N PRO A 177 10.31 12.16 -1.01
CA PRO A 177 9.58 10.90 -1.21
C PRO A 177 8.77 10.44 0.01
N TRP A 178 9.04 10.97 1.20
CA TRP A 178 8.30 10.69 2.43
C TRP A 178 7.14 11.66 2.67
N TYR A 179 6.96 12.66 1.81
CA TYR A 179 5.96 13.72 1.97
C TYR A 179 4.56 13.14 2.22
N GLU A 180 4.09 12.31 1.29
CA GLU A 180 2.79 11.63 1.35
C GLU A 180 2.68 10.63 2.51
N THR A 181 3.77 9.89 2.76
CA THR A 181 3.87 8.97 3.89
C THR A 181 3.68 9.70 5.23
N VAL A 182 4.18 10.93 5.38
CA VAL A 182 4.03 11.74 6.59
C VAL A 182 2.58 12.19 6.77
N ALA A 183 1.90 12.63 5.71
CA ALA A 183 0.49 13.00 5.78
C ALA A 183 -0.42 11.81 6.12
N ASN A 184 -0.16 10.64 5.55
CA ASN A 184 -0.88 9.43 5.96
C ASN A 184 -0.54 9.01 7.40
N TRP A 185 0.68 9.25 7.88
CA TRP A 185 0.97 9.04 9.30
C TRP A 185 0.12 9.96 10.20
N PHE A 186 -0.01 11.25 9.88
CA PHE A 186 -0.92 12.16 10.58
C PHE A 186 -2.36 11.66 10.56
N ARG A 187 -2.84 11.24 9.39
CA ARG A 187 -4.17 10.65 9.22
C ARG A 187 -4.40 9.48 10.17
N GLU A 188 -3.45 8.55 10.19
CA GLU A 188 -3.51 7.36 11.04
C GLU A 188 -3.49 7.73 12.54
N GLU A 189 -2.65 8.69 12.97
CA GLU A 189 -2.68 9.19 14.36
C GLU A 189 -4.06 9.76 14.74
N TYR A 190 -4.75 10.47 13.83
CA TYR A 190 -6.12 10.91 14.05
C TYR A 190 -7.08 9.71 14.17
N ALA A 191 -7.01 8.74 13.25
CA ALA A 191 -7.84 7.54 13.28
C ALA A 191 -7.64 6.67 14.55
N TYR A 192 -6.50 6.82 15.25
CA TYR A 192 -6.26 6.18 16.55
C TYR A 192 -6.68 6.99 17.77
N SER A 193 -6.89 8.29 17.60
CA SER A 193 -7.11 9.20 18.72
C SER A 193 -8.44 8.96 19.43
N ASP A 194 -8.47 9.28 20.72
CA ASP A 194 -9.70 9.29 21.51
C ASP A 194 -10.68 10.34 20.99
N VAL A 195 -10.17 11.44 20.44
CA VAL A 195 -10.96 12.48 19.77
C VAL A 195 -11.77 11.87 18.63
N TYR A 196 -11.13 11.12 17.74
CA TYR A 196 -11.82 10.44 16.66
C TYR A 196 -12.80 9.38 17.18
N ARG A 197 -12.41 8.54 18.15
CA ARG A 197 -13.31 7.51 18.71
C ARG A 197 -14.59 8.09 19.31
N ASN A 198 -14.51 9.29 19.90
CA ASN A 198 -15.64 9.96 20.53
C ASN A 198 -16.41 10.88 19.56
N SER A 199 -15.94 11.05 18.32
CA SER A 199 -16.53 11.96 17.35
C SER A 199 -17.78 11.42 16.64
N GLY A 200 -17.99 10.09 16.66
CA GLY A 200 -19.01 9.43 15.85
C GLY A 200 -18.62 9.26 14.37
N ASN A 201 -17.42 9.69 13.98
CA ASN A 201 -16.86 9.49 12.63
C ASN A 201 -16.50 7.99 12.42
N ASN A 202 -16.45 7.56 11.16
CA ASN A 202 -16.14 6.18 10.77
C ASN A 202 -15.02 6.12 9.69
N LEU A 203 -13.90 6.75 10.02
CA LEU A 203 -12.62 6.57 9.34
C LEU A 203 -12.07 5.14 9.54
N GLY A 204 -11.95 4.41 8.43
CA GLY A 204 -11.13 3.20 8.38
C GLY A 204 -9.62 3.49 8.47
N THR A 205 -8.78 2.48 8.30
CA THR A 205 -7.33 2.65 8.10
C THR A 205 -6.99 2.74 6.61
N SER A 206 -5.90 3.41 6.27
CA SER A 206 -5.31 3.49 4.92
C SER A 206 -4.36 2.32 4.61
N LEU A 207 -4.47 1.20 5.35
CA LEU A 207 -3.67 0.00 5.09
C LEU A 207 -3.98 -0.54 3.69
N SER A 208 -3.04 -0.35 2.77
CA SER A 208 -3.21 -0.74 1.36
C SER A 208 -2.52 -2.05 1.02
N GLU A 209 -3.05 -2.72 0.01
CA GLU A 209 -2.40 -3.86 -0.62
C GLU A 209 -1.05 -3.48 -1.22
N MET A 210 -0.88 -2.27 -1.76
CA MET A 210 0.36 -1.83 -2.42
C MET A 210 1.55 -1.90 -1.45
N TYR A 211 1.37 -1.42 -0.22
CA TYR A 211 2.40 -1.52 0.80
C TYR A 211 2.70 -2.97 1.19
N LEU A 212 1.65 -3.76 1.47
CA LEU A 212 1.78 -5.14 1.92
C LEU A 212 2.46 -6.04 0.86
N ARG A 213 2.20 -5.80 -0.42
CA ARG A 213 2.84 -6.45 -1.57
C ARG A 213 4.32 -6.11 -1.70
N ALA A 214 4.74 -4.94 -1.23
CA ALA A 214 6.06 -4.35 -1.46
C ALA A 214 7.00 -4.39 -0.24
N THR A 215 6.65 -5.12 0.83
CA THR A 215 7.44 -5.15 2.08
C THR A 215 8.90 -5.58 1.92
N MET A 216 9.24 -6.30 0.85
CA MET A 216 10.61 -6.69 0.48
C MET A 216 11.41 -5.58 -0.23
N LEU A 217 10.80 -4.44 -0.50
CA LEU A 217 11.39 -3.26 -1.12
C LEU A 217 11.66 -2.21 -0.04
N THR A 218 12.50 -1.22 -0.32
CA THR A 218 12.73 -0.12 0.64
C THR A 218 11.39 0.48 1.11
N PRO A 219 11.24 0.86 2.40
CA PRO A 219 9.94 1.23 2.98
C PRO A 219 9.14 2.21 2.12
N VAL A 220 9.76 3.34 1.74
CA VAL A 220 9.28 4.18 0.64
C VAL A 220 9.95 3.69 -0.64
N ASN A 221 9.13 3.30 -1.60
CA ASN A 221 9.50 2.81 -2.94
C ASN A 221 8.52 3.35 -3.98
N GLY A 222 8.80 3.10 -5.26
CA GLY A 222 8.00 3.61 -6.38
C GLY A 222 6.54 3.18 -6.45
N ARG A 223 6.09 2.26 -5.58
CA ARG A 223 4.69 1.78 -5.48
C ARG A 223 4.00 2.16 -4.18
N ALA A 224 4.73 2.71 -3.21
CA ALA A 224 4.23 2.89 -1.85
C ALA A 224 4.70 4.23 -1.24
N PHE A 225 4.41 5.34 -1.93
CA PHE A 225 4.76 6.68 -1.48
C PHE A 225 3.87 7.18 -0.35
N TYR A 226 2.60 6.79 -0.38
CA TYR A 226 1.60 7.17 0.59
C TYR A 226 1.65 6.21 1.79
N GLU A 227 2.06 4.97 1.59
CA GLU A 227 1.64 3.86 2.44
C GLU A 227 2.72 3.32 3.36
N ALA A 228 3.92 3.93 3.37
CA ALA A 228 5.01 3.56 4.27
C ALA A 228 4.83 4.08 5.71
N TRP A 229 3.68 4.68 6.04
CA TRP A 229 3.35 5.22 7.35
C TRP A 229 3.41 4.19 8.51
N PRO A 230 3.27 2.86 8.33
CA PRO A 230 3.39 1.94 9.47
C PRO A 230 4.77 2.01 10.14
N LEU A 231 5.82 2.38 9.39
CA LEU A 231 7.15 2.63 9.96
C LEU A 231 7.14 3.86 10.86
N LEU A 232 6.46 4.93 10.46
CA LEU A 232 6.39 6.16 11.26
C LEU A 232 5.58 5.96 12.54
N LEU A 233 4.47 5.21 12.48
CA LEU A 233 3.74 4.80 13.68
C LEU A 233 4.60 3.93 14.61
N PHE A 234 5.34 2.96 14.08
CA PHE A 234 6.26 2.15 14.90
C PHE A 234 7.28 3.03 15.62
N LEU A 235 7.83 4.03 14.94
CA LEU A 235 8.77 4.98 15.53
C LEU A 235 8.12 5.90 16.56
N GLN A 236 6.89 6.33 16.34
CA GLN A 236 6.15 7.21 17.24
C GLN A 236 5.71 6.48 18.52
N HIS A 237 5.12 5.29 18.38
CA HIS A 237 4.56 4.53 19.50
C HIS A 237 5.58 3.64 20.20
N ASN A 238 6.67 3.27 19.53
CA ASN A 238 7.78 2.53 20.12
C ASN A 238 7.34 1.26 20.90
N PRO A 239 6.61 0.32 20.28
CA PRO A 239 6.01 -0.83 20.99
C PRO A 239 7.05 -1.78 21.61
N ASP A 240 8.32 -1.63 21.25
CA ASP A 240 9.45 -2.40 21.78
C ASP A 240 10.30 -1.63 22.81
N HIS A 241 9.86 -0.43 23.22
CA HIS A 241 10.51 0.42 24.22
C HIS A 241 12.01 0.66 23.93
N LEU A 242 12.34 0.88 22.66
CA LEU A 242 13.67 1.30 22.25
C LEU A 242 14.02 2.64 22.89
N ASN A 243 15.32 2.96 22.98
CA ASN A 243 15.81 4.22 23.54
C ASN A 243 15.60 5.40 22.57
N ILE A 244 14.34 5.68 22.24
CA ILE A 244 13.87 6.77 21.38
C ILE A 244 12.95 7.71 22.16
N SER A 245 12.92 8.96 21.74
CA SER A 245 12.09 10.00 22.35
C SER A 245 10.61 9.77 22.04
N SER A 246 9.70 10.04 22.98
CA SER A 246 8.24 9.96 22.75
C SER A 246 7.72 10.96 21.71
N ASN A 247 8.51 11.98 21.37
CA ASN A 247 8.25 12.95 20.31
C ASN A 247 9.22 12.82 19.13
N LEU A 248 9.69 11.61 18.83
CA LEU A 248 10.68 11.37 17.78
C LEU A 248 10.20 11.93 16.44
N MET A 249 8.95 11.70 16.03
CA MET A 249 8.46 12.18 14.74
C MET A 249 8.53 13.71 14.63
N LYS A 250 8.07 14.46 15.65
CA LYS A 250 8.25 15.92 15.70
C LYS A 250 9.71 16.33 15.54
N LYS A 251 10.64 15.66 16.23
CA LYS A 251 12.08 15.94 16.11
C LYS A 251 12.60 15.66 14.70
N LEU A 252 12.18 14.56 14.07
CA LEU A 252 12.58 14.23 12.70
C LEU A 252 12.08 15.28 11.69
N LEU A 253 10.80 15.66 11.78
CA LEU A 253 10.22 16.70 10.92
C LEU A 253 10.89 18.07 11.14
N THR A 254 11.23 18.41 12.40
CA THR A 254 11.87 19.69 12.74
C THR A 254 13.33 19.77 12.30
N ASN A 255 14.07 18.66 12.39
CA ASN A 255 15.52 18.64 12.19
C ASN A 255 15.95 18.37 10.75
N GLY A 256 15.01 18.31 9.80
CA GLY A 256 15.33 18.18 8.37
C GLY A 256 15.99 19.44 7.80
N ASP A 257 16.84 19.23 6.81
CA ASP A 257 17.68 20.22 6.17
C ASP A 257 17.55 20.10 4.64
N LYS A 258 16.70 20.95 4.06
CA LYS A 258 16.51 21.03 2.60
C LYS A 258 17.77 21.44 1.82
N THR A 259 18.75 22.05 2.49
CA THR A 259 20.01 22.47 1.84
C THR A 259 21.01 21.33 1.73
N ASN A 260 20.87 20.28 2.54
CA ASN A 260 21.74 19.12 2.50
C ASN A 260 21.29 18.13 1.41
N SER A 261 21.99 18.20 0.28
CA SER A 261 21.77 17.34 -0.90
C SER A 261 22.02 15.85 -0.69
N HIS A 262 22.35 15.40 0.54
CA HIS A 262 22.54 14.01 0.88
C HIS A 262 21.75 13.58 2.13
N GLU A 263 20.84 14.41 2.66
CA GLU A 263 20.09 14.07 3.87
C GLU A 263 18.91 13.14 3.56
N THR A 264 19.09 11.86 3.88
CA THR A 264 18.04 10.85 3.75
C THR A 264 17.31 10.66 5.08
N PHE A 265 16.08 10.13 5.03
CA PHE A 265 15.33 9.69 6.20
C PHE A 265 16.17 8.86 7.18
N PHE A 266 16.95 7.90 6.67
CA PHE A 266 17.78 7.05 7.52
C PHE A 266 18.95 7.79 8.19
N LYS A 267 19.48 8.85 7.58
CA LYS A 267 20.53 9.68 8.19
C LYS A 267 19.97 10.51 9.33
N ILE A 268 18.84 11.19 9.10
CA ILE A 268 18.19 11.99 10.15
C ILE A 268 17.66 11.10 11.28
N LEU A 269 17.13 9.91 10.98
CA LEU A 269 16.74 8.93 11.98
C LEU A 269 17.91 8.57 12.89
N ARG A 270 19.06 8.18 12.33
CA ARG A 270 20.26 7.84 13.10
C ARG A 270 20.79 9.00 13.95
N LYS A 271 20.76 10.22 13.41
CA LYS A 271 21.17 11.44 14.14
C LYS A 271 20.29 11.67 15.37
N ASN A 272 18.99 11.37 15.27
CA ASN A 272 18.02 11.56 16.34
C ASN A 272 17.83 10.33 17.24
N THR A 273 18.38 9.17 16.87
CA THR A 273 18.37 7.94 17.68
C THR A 273 19.78 7.34 17.87
N PRO A 274 20.79 8.09 18.37
CA PRO A 274 22.18 7.65 18.39
C PRO A 274 22.43 6.44 19.29
N ARG A 275 21.54 6.18 20.24
CA ARG A 275 21.60 5.05 21.18
C ARG A 275 20.87 3.80 20.69
N VAL A 276 20.27 3.84 19.50
CA VAL A 276 19.47 2.75 18.96
C VAL A 276 20.17 2.12 17.76
N SER A 277 20.45 0.82 17.89
CA SER A 277 20.89 -0.01 16.77
C SER A 277 19.82 -0.03 15.68
N GLN A 278 20.12 0.55 14.52
CA GLN A 278 19.22 0.53 13.38
C GLN A 278 18.89 -0.89 12.92
N LYS A 279 19.85 -1.81 13.07
CA LYS A 279 19.62 -3.23 12.76
C LYS A 279 18.54 -3.82 13.66
N THR A 280 18.56 -3.47 14.95
CA THR A 280 17.54 -3.90 15.92
C THR A 280 16.20 -3.27 15.57
N LEU A 281 16.18 -1.96 15.35
CA LEU A 281 14.98 -1.19 14.99
C LEU A 281 14.24 -1.80 13.80
N PHE A 282 14.91 -2.03 12.66
CA PHE A 282 14.26 -2.59 11.47
C PHE A 282 13.90 -4.08 11.62
N GLY A 283 14.62 -4.82 12.46
CA GLY A 283 14.25 -6.20 12.81
C GLY A 283 13.00 -6.26 13.70
N ASP A 284 12.89 -5.36 14.66
CA ASP A 284 11.71 -5.22 15.52
C ASP A 284 10.50 -4.77 14.70
N TYR A 285 10.67 -3.73 13.88
CA TYR A 285 9.64 -3.22 12.97
C TYR A 285 9.04 -4.33 12.09
N ALA A 286 9.87 -5.07 11.35
CA ALA A 286 9.42 -6.19 10.51
C ALA A 286 8.63 -7.24 11.31
N SER A 287 8.98 -7.43 12.59
CA SER A 287 8.30 -8.39 13.46
C SER A 287 6.92 -7.91 13.92
N ARG A 288 6.76 -6.59 14.12
CA ARG A 288 5.48 -5.96 14.46
C ARG A 288 4.53 -5.90 13.27
N ILE A 289 5.06 -5.76 12.04
CA ILE A 289 4.26 -5.91 10.82
C ILE A 289 3.63 -7.31 10.72
N ALA A 290 4.35 -8.36 11.13
CA ALA A 290 3.82 -9.73 11.09
C ALA A 290 2.60 -9.95 12.01
N SER A 291 2.56 -9.27 13.15
CA SER A 291 1.51 -9.41 14.17
C SER A 291 0.45 -8.32 14.11
N LEU A 292 0.62 -7.32 13.24
CA LEU A 292 -0.19 -6.10 13.18
C LEU A 292 -0.14 -5.25 14.48
N GLU A 293 0.98 -5.33 15.23
CA GLU A 293 1.17 -4.65 16.52
C GLU A 293 2.24 -3.53 16.45
N TRP A 294 2.25 -2.75 15.36
CA TRP A 294 3.21 -1.63 15.21
C TRP A 294 2.77 -0.33 15.90
N ALA A 295 1.48 -0.21 16.22
CA ALA A 295 0.92 0.83 17.09
C ALA A 295 -0.01 0.13 18.08
N GLY A 296 0.31 0.12 19.38
CA GLY A 296 -0.48 -0.61 20.38
C GLY A 296 -0.48 -2.15 20.24
N ASN A 297 -0.97 -2.84 21.28
CA ASN A 297 -0.94 -4.31 21.38
C ASN A 297 -2.23 -4.93 21.98
N ASP A 298 -3.22 -4.11 22.33
CA ASP A 298 -4.49 -4.55 22.90
C ASP A 298 -5.46 -5.04 21.83
N SER A 299 -6.38 -5.95 22.18
CA SER A 299 -7.39 -6.53 21.27
C SER A 299 -8.79 -5.97 21.53
N GLN A 300 -8.90 -4.68 21.85
CA GLN A 300 -10.19 -3.99 22.00
C GLN A 300 -10.82 -3.71 20.62
N PRO A 301 -12.14 -3.53 20.49
CA PRO A 301 -12.82 -3.32 19.21
C PRO A 301 -12.21 -2.22 18.33
N TYR A 302 -11.66 -1.17 18.94
CA TYR A 302 -11.04 -0.02 18.27
C TYR A 302 -9.53 0.08 18.50
N SER A 303 -8.87 -1.02 18.89
CA SER A 303 -7.41 -1.00 18.96
C SER A 303 -6.82 -1.01 17.54
N PRO A 304 -5.60 -0.47 17.35
CA PRO A 304 -4.97 -0.48 16.03
C PRO A 304 -4.83 -1.89 15.47
N LYS A 305 -4.44 -2.85 16.32
CA LYS A 305 -4.35 -4.26 15.94
C LYS A 305 -5.67 -4.79 15.37
N THR A 306 -6.80 -4.51 16.02
CA THR A 306 -8.13 -4.94 15.55
C THR A 306 -8.47 -4.28 14.22
N LEU A 307 -8.26 -2.96 14.10
CA LEU A 307 -8.52 -2.20 12.88
C LEU A 307 -7.71 -2.72 11.68
N TYR A 308 -6.41 -2.94 11.87
CA TYR A 308 -5.55 -3.51 10.82
C TYR A 308 -5.89 -4.97 10.50
N SER A 309 -6.31 -5.75 11.51
CA SER A 309 -6.74 -7.13 11.27
C SER A 309 -8.01 -7.17 10.42
N ILE A 310 -8.98 -6.29 10.70
CA ILE A 310 -10.19 -6.14 9.90
C ILE A 310 -9.82 -5.71 8.47
N ALA A 311 -8.97 -4.69 8.32
CA ALA A 311 -8.54 -4.21 7.02
C ALA A 311 -7.81 -5.28 6.20
N LEU A 312 -6.82 -5.97 6.79
CA LEU A 312 -6.09 -7.05 6.12
C LEU A 312 -7.03 -8.19 5.70
N ASN A 313 -7.95 -8.59 6.58
CA ASN A 313 -8.94 -9.62 6.25
C ASN A 313 -9.91 -9.16 5.16
N SER A 314 -10.27 -7.88 5.13
CA SER A 314 -11.08 -7.29 4.07
C SER A 314 -10.34 -7.34 2.74
N LEU A 315 -9.05 -6.98 2.71
CA LEU A 315 -8.22 -7.05 1.49
C LEU A 315 -8.16 -8.48 0.93
N PHE A 316 -8.00 -9.49 1.81
CA PHE A 316 -8.06 -10.88 1.39
C PHE A 316 -9.45 -11.29 0.89
N LYS A 317 -10.51 -10.94 1.63
CA LYS A 317 -11.89 -11.31 1.29
C LYS A 317 -12.38 -10.67 -0.02
N GLN A 318 -11.94 -9.45 -0.31
CA GLN A 318 -12.30 -8.68 -1.50
C GLN A 318 -11.38 -8.97 -2.69
N HIS A 319 -10.38 -9.84 -2.53
CA HIS A 319 -9.40 -10.17 -3.56
C HIS A 319 -8.58 -8.94 -4.03
N ASN A 320 -8.48 -7.91 -3.18
CA ASN A 320 -7.57 -6.77 -3.38
C ASN A 320 -6.13 -7.14 -3.04
N LEU A 321 -5.93 -8.11 -2.15
CA LEU A 321 -4.64 -8.71 -1.82
C LEU A 321 -4.81 -10.21 -1.80
N TYR A 322 -3.90 -10.96 -2.41
CA TYR A 322 -3.90 -12.42 -2.30
C TYR A 322 -2.90 -12.86 -1.24
N TRP A 323 -3.19 -13.97 -0.59
CA TRP A 323 -2.41 -14.45 0.55
C TRP A 323 -0.90 -14.59 0.24
N GLN A 324 -0.56 -15.13 -0.93
CA GLN A 324 0.82 -15.32 -1.39
C GLN A 324 1.55 -14.02 -1.76
N GLN A 325 0.82 -12.90 -1.87
CA GLN A 325 1.42 -11.60 -2.16
C GLN A 325 2.00 -10.93 -0.93
N PHE A 326 1.40 -11.16 0.25
CA PHE A 326 1.94 -10.71 1.53
C PHE A 326 2.83 -11.78 2.18
N TYR A 327 2.35 -13.01 2.31
CA TYR A 327 3.11 -14.08 2.94
C TYR A 327 4.05 -14.75 1.93
N THR A 328 5.34 -14.53 2.13
CA THR A 328 6.40 -15.01 1.24
C THR A 328 6.43 -16.54 1.22
N GLN A 329 6.16 -17.10 0.04
CA GLN A 329 6.27 -18.53 -0.22
C GLN A 329 7.73 -18.89 -0.46
N MET A 330 8.26 -19.79 0.36
CA MET A 330 9.68 -20.13 0.33
C MET A 330 9.94 -21.31 -0.60
N GLU A 331 10.99 -21.21 -1.41
CA GLU A 331 11.44 -22.28 -2.30
C GLU A 331 12.15 -23.37 -1.49
N LYS A 332 11.79 -24.64 -1.70
CA LYS A 332 12.54 -25.73 -1.08
C LYS A 332 13.92 -25.87 -1.72
N VAL A 333 14.97 -25.90 -0.91
CA VAL A 333 16.33 -26.13 -1.43
C VAL A 333 16.48 -27.59 -1.83
N ASN A 334 16.91 -27.83 -3.08
CA ASN A 334 17.11 -29.18 -3.64
C ASN A 334 17.97 -30.06 -2.73
N HIS A 335 17.61 -31.34 -2.65
CA HIS A 335 18.26 -32.36 -1.82
C HIS A 335 18.27 -32.08 -0.30
N THR A 336 17.45 -31.13 0.18
CA THR A 336 17.24 -30.92 1.62
C THR A 336 15.81 -31.31 2.01
N SER A 337 15.62 -31.76 3.25
CA SER A 337 14.29 -32.11 3.76
C SER A 337 13.57 -30.93 4.42
N ASN A 338 14.31 -29.90 4.83
CA ASN A 338 13.80 -28.83 5.68
C ASN A 338 14.48 -27.46 5.51
N THR A 339 15.26 -27.28 4.44
CA THR A 339 15.87 -25.99 4.10
C THR A 339 15.09 -25.31 2.99
N PHE A 340 14.80 -24.03 3.18
CA PHE A 340 14.01 -23.23 2.26
C PHE A 340 14.69 -21.88 2.00
N ARG A 341 14.61 -21.39 0.78
CA ARG A 341 15.21 -20.15 0.31
C ARG A 341 14.11 -19.13 0.01
N VAL A 342 14.41 -17.85 0.23
CA VAL A 342 13.54 -16.77 -0.27
C VAL A 342 13.60 -16.74 -1.81
N PRO A 343 12.45 -16.59 -2.50
CA PRO A 343 12.46 -16.40 -3.94
C PRO A 343 13.33 -15.21 -4.37
N ASN A 344 13.92 -15.29 -5.55
CA ASN A 344 14.89 -14.29 -6.00
C ASN A 344 14.26 -12.90 -6.15
N GLU A 345 13.06 -12.84 -6.70
CA GLU A 345 12.24 -11.63 -6.87
C GLU A 345 11.76 -11.06 -5.53
N ARG A 346 11.58 -11.91 -4.51
CA ARG A 346 11.19 -11.50 -3.15
C ARG A 346 12.35 -11.21 -2.20
N THR A 347 13.59 -11.28 -2.70
CA THR A 347 14.76 -11.02 -1.89
C THR A 347 14.76 -9.58 -1.36
N PRO A 348 14.89 -9.36 -0.04
CA PRO A 348 14.68 -8.05 0.55
C PRO A 348 15.79 -7.06 0.19
N GLN A 349 15.41 -5.82 -0.06
CA GLN A 349 16.31 -4.65 -0.14
C GLN A 349 16.72 -4.18 1.27
N ALA A 350 17.62 -3.21 1.36
CA ALA A 350 18.07 -2.67 2.66
C ALA A 350 16.89 -2.11 3.48
N ASN A 351 16.81 -2.49 4.76
CA ASN A 351 15.73 -2.15 5.71
C ASN A 351 14.33 -2.67 5.32
N ALA A 352 14.25 -3.47 4.27
CA ALA A 352 13.05 -4.19 3.86
C ALA A 352 13.01 -5.59 4.50
N PHE A 353 11.89 -6.30 4.36
CA PHE A 353 11.69 -7.57 5.02
C PHE A 353 10.71 -8.49 4.30
N ASN A 354 10.73 -9.76 4.70
CA ASN A 354 9.71 -10.73 4.32
C ASN A 354 8.99 -11.24 5.58
N ILE A 355 7.68 -11.50 5.44
CA ILE A 355 6.90 -12.24 6.43
C ILE A 355 6.59 -13.63 5.85
N ILE A 356 6.95 -14.67 6.59
CA ILE A 356 6.68 -16.06 6.23
C ILE A 356 5.71 -16.63 7.26
N LYS A 357 4.53 -17.10 6.81
CA LYS A 357 3.66 -17.91 7.68
C LYS A 357 4.23 -19.32 7.76
N LEU A 358 4.32 -19.87 8.97
CA LEU A 358 4.85 -21.21 9.23
C LEU A 358 3.71 -22.14 9.64
N GLN A 359 3.77 -23.39 9.18
CA GLN A 359 2.92 -24.47 9.62
C GLN A 359 3.70 -25.34 10.62
N PRO A 360 3.41 -25.26 11.94
CA PRO A 360 4.07 -26.11 12.92
C PRO A 360 3.66 -27.58 12.75
N LYS A 361 4.59 -28.48 13.04
CA LYS A 361 4.39 -29.93 13.03
C LYS A 361 4.24 -30.44 14.47
N PHE A 362 3.11 -31.08 14.74
CA PHE A 362 2.80 -31.69 16.03
C PHE A 362 2.94 -33.21 15.92
N LYS A 363 3.54 -33.84 16.94
CA LYS A 363 3.49 -35.30 17.05
C LYS A 363 2.09 -35.74 17.47
N HIS A 364 1.75 -36.99 17.19
CA HIS A 364 0.47 -37.57 17.57
C HIS A 364 0.16 -37.33 19.06
N LYS A 365 -1.05 -36.85 19.38
CA LYS A 365 -1.53 -36.47 20.72
C LYS A 365 -0.81 -35.30 21.41
N GLN A 366 0.13 -34.59 20.75
CA GLN A 366 0.73 -33.38 21.32
C GLN A 366 -0.03 -32.12 20.88
N ASN A 367 -0.42 -31.30 21.86
CA ASN A 367 -1.06 -29.99 21.63
C ASN A 367 -0.04 -28.83 21.56
N GLN A 368 1.23 -29.11 21.84
CA GLN A 368 2.32 -28.13 21.84
C GLN A 368 3.56 -28.73 21.17
N THR A 369 4.32 -27.89 20.46
CA THR A 369 5.62 -28.26 19.90
C THR A 369 6.62 -27.12 20.06
N LYS A 370 7.91 -27.43 19.99
CA LYS A 370 8.99 -26.44 19.95
C LYS A 370 9.53 -26.35 18.54
N LEU A 371 9.24 -25.23 17.89
CA LEU A 371 9.71 -24.91 16.54
C LEU A 371 11.08 -24.24 16.64
N THR A 372 12.00 -24.58 15.73
CA THR A 372 13.31 -23.91 15.62
C THR A 372 13.55 -23.43 14.20
N VAL A 373 14.09 -22.21 14.07
CA VAL A 373 14.54 -21.63 12.79
C VAL A 373 16.01 -21.30 12.90
N SER A 374 16.80 -21.74 11.93
CA SER A 374 18.19 -21.29 11.71
C SER A 374 18.26 -20.48 10.43
N LEU A 375 18.87 -19.29 10.48
CA LEU A 375 18.98 -18.37 9.35
C LEU A 375 20.38 -18.45 8.73
N LYS A 376 20.48 -18.40 7.41
CA LYS A 376 21.76 -18.25 6.68
C LYS A 376 21.59 -17.25 5.55
N GLY A 377 22.30 -16.13 5.62
CA GLY A 377 22.45 -15.18 4.53
C GLY A 377 23.28 -15.78 3.39
N LEU A 378 22.95 -15.43 2.16
CA LEU A 378 23.52 -16.03 0.95
C LEU A 378 24.44 -15.10 0.16
N THR A 379 24.37 -13.79 0.37
CA THR A 379 25.28 -12.84 -0.30
C THR A 379 26.61 -12.70 0.44
N LYS A 380 27.69 -12.56 -0.34
CA LYS A 380 29.04 -12.24 0.15
C LYS A 380 29.33 -10.74 0.20
N LYS A 381 28.34 -9.89 -0.10
CA LYS A 381 28.50 -8.42 -0.08
C LYS A 381 28.97 -7.97 1.30
N HIS A 382 30.06 -7.19 1.35
CA HIS A 382 30.58 -6.65 2.60
C HIS A 382 29.50 -5.81 3.33
N GLY A 383 29.36 -6.02 4.63
CA GLY A 383 28.35 -5.36 5.46
C GLY A 383 26.91 -5.81 5.18
N ALA A 384 26.70 -6.96 4.50
CA ALA A 384 25.40 -7.62 4.45
C ALA A 384 25.07 -8.25 5.80
N ASP A 385 23.84 -8.07 6.26
CA ASP A 385 23.38 -8.60 7.55
C ASP A 385 21.85 -8.69 7.57
N TRP A 386 21.31 -9.50 8.47
CA TRP A 386 19.89 -9.80 8.59
C TRP A 386 19.46 -9.86 10.05
N ARG A 387 18.20 -9.54 10.34
CA ARG A 387 17.57 -9.85 11.61
C ARG A 387 16.29 -10.65 11.37
N ALA A 388 16.17 -11.78 12.04
CA ALA A 388 14.98 -12.61 12.00
C ALA A 388 14.38 -12.78 13.39
N ARG A 389 13.08 -13.04 13.44
CA ARG A 389 12.34 -13.31 14.68
C ARG A 389 11.21 -14.29 14.41
N LEU A 390 11.06 -15.25 15.32
CA LEU A 390 9.84 -16.04 15.43
C LEU A 390 8.78 -15.26 16.21
N ILE A 391 7.58 -15.19 15.63
CA ILE A 391 6.39 -14.54 16.16
C ILE A 391 5.28 -15.57 16.30
N VAL A 392 4.60 -15.56 17.44
CA VAL A 392 3.47 -16.45 17.70
C VAL A 392 2.28 -15.60 18.10
N GLN A 393 1.25 -15.59 17.26
CA GLN A 393 -0.03 -14.98 17.55
C GLN A 393 -0.96 -16.05 18.14
N PRO A 394 -1.28 -15.99 19.45
CA PRO A 394 -2.20 -16.96 20.05
C PRO A 394 -3.59 -16.90 19.41
N GLY A 395 -4.17 -18.08 19.15
CA GLY A 395 -5.51 -18.19 18.55
C GLY A 395 -6.67 -17.72 19.44
N ASN A 396 -6.41 -17.43 20.72
CA ASN A 396 -7.37 -16.84 21.64
C ASN A 396 -7.37 -15.30 21.63
N GLY A 397 -6.66 -14.67 20.68
CA GLY A 397 -6.60 -13.22 20.53
C GLY A 397 -5.68 -12.49 21.49
N ALA A 398 -4.91 -13.21 22.34
CA ALA A 398 -3.92 -12.59 23.23
C ALA A 398 -2.78 -11.90 22.43
N SER A 399 -2.02 -11.02 23.10
CA SER A 399 -0.87 -10.34 22.48
C SER A 399 0.16 -11.34 21.95
N ALA A 400 0.81 -10.97 20.85
CA ALA A 400 1.78 -11.84 20.22
C ALA A 400 3.00 -12.09 21.12
N ARG A 401 3.58 -13.29 21.03
CA ARG A 401 4.81 -13.69 21.70
C ARG A 401 5.96 -13.69 20.71
N TYR A 402 7.11 -13.21 21.17
CA TYR A 402 8.27 -12.99 20.31
C TYR A 402 9.50 -13.72 20.85
N SER A 403 10.25 -14.38 19.96
CA SER A 403 11.62 -14.79 20.28
C SER A 403 12.56 -13.57 20.31
N LYS A 404 13.77 -13.71 20.88
CA LYS A 404 14.83 -12.71 20.68
C LYS A 404 15.22 -12.64 19.20
N LEU A 405 15.50 -11.44 18.68
CA LEU A 405 16.09 -11.29 17.34
C LEU A 405 17.36 -12.12 17.20
N PHE A 406 17.59 -12.65 16.01
CA PHE A 406 18.80 -13.39 15.67
C PHE A 406 19.27 -13.04 14.26
N ARG A 407 20.57 -13.15 14.04
CA ARG A 407 21.24 -12.81 12.78
C ARG A 407 21.55 -14.03 11.94
N SER A 408 22.14 -13.81 10.76
CA SER A 408 22.67 -14.90 9.93
C SER A 408 23.61 -15.81 10.72
N ASN A 409 23.53 -17.12 10.45
CA ASN A 409 24.15 -18.22 11.17
C ASN A 409 23.67 -18.41 12.61
N GLY A 410 22.66 -17.65 13.04
CA GLY A 410 21.97 -17.81 14.32
C GLY A 410 20.76 -18.73 14.22
N SER A 411 20.30 -19.19 15.38
CA SER A 411 19.12 -20.04 15.52
C SER A 411 18.29 -19.63 16.75
N LYS A 412 16.97 -19.71 16.63
CA LYS A 412 16.03 -19.50 17.74
C LYS A 412 14.89 -20.50 17.71
N SER A 413 14.33 -20.74 18.89
CA SER A 413 13.17 -21.59 19.08
C SER A 413 12.09 -20.88 19.87
N ILE A 414 10.83 -21.25 19.62
CA ILE A 414 9.69 -20.83 20.42
C ILE A 414 8.69 -21.99 20.53
N SER A 415 8.00 -22.07 21.67
CA SER A 415 6.93 -23.05 21.87
C SER A 415 5.61 -22.52 21.31
N VAL A 416 4.88 -23.40 20.61
CA VAL A 416 3.64 -23.08 19.89
C VAL A 416 2.57 -24.13 20.13
N LYS A 417 1.31 -23.72 20.17
CA LYS A 417 0.12 -24.58 20.27
C LYS A 417 -0.54 -24.77 18.91
N GLN A 418 -1.41 -25.78 18.78
CA GLN A 418 -2.15 -26.05 17.52
C GLN A 418 -3.02 -24.90 17.05
N THR A 419 -3.54 -24.10 17.98
CA THR A 419 -4.38 -22.93 17.70
C THR A 419 -3.58 -21.67 17.37
N ASP A 420 -2.26 -21.70 17.50
CA ASP A 420 -1.44 -20.51 17.32
C ASP A 420 -1.16 -20.28 15.82
N ASP A 421 -1.28 -19.03 15.40
CA ASP A 421 -0.68 -18.56 14.15
C ASP A 421 0.81 -18.28 14.38
N VAL A 422 1.65 -18.77 13.47
CA VAL A 422 3.12 -18.67 13.62
C VAL A 422 3.74 -18.02 12.40
N TYR A 423 4.58 -17.03 12.65
CA TYR A 423 5.27 -16.27 11.60
C TYR A 423 6.77 -16.23 11.86
N LEU A 424 7.52 -16.05 10.78
CA LEU A 424 8.92 -15.65 10.78
C LEU A 424 9.02 -14.32 10.03
N SER A 425 9.55 -13.28 10.67
CA SER A 425 10.05 -12.11 9.96
C SER A 425 11.52 -12.32 9.63
N VAL A 426 11.95 -11.85 8.46
CA VAL A 426 13.37 -11.73 8.10
C VAL A 426 13.59 -10.37 7.45
N ALA A 427 14.26 -9.46 8.17
CA ALA A 427 14.64 -8.14 7.68
C ALA A 427 16.09 -8.14 7.20
N ALA A 428 16.35 -7.49 6.07
CA ALA A 428 17.72 -7.17 5.65
C ALA A 428 18.17 -5.89 6.37
N THR A 429 19.22 -6.02 7.18
CA THR A 429 19.71 -4.94 8.05
C THR A 429 21.19 -4.67 7.80
N PRO A 430 21.59 -4.34 6.55
CA PRO A 430 22.99 -4.17 6.21
C PRO A 430 23.59 -2.95 6.92
N ASP A 431 24.90 -2.77 6.80
CA ASP A 431 25.59 -1.63 7.41
C ASP A 431 25.18 -0.29 6.78
N LYS A 432 25.36 0.81 7.53
CA LYS A 432 24.91 2.16 7.14
C LYS A 432 25.32 2.57 5.72
N LYS A 433 26.53 2.22 5.26
CA LYS A 433 27.01 2.51 3.90
C LYS A 433 26.11 1.86 2.85
N ASN A 434 25.69 0.61 3.08
CA ASN A 434 24.82 -0.12 2.19
C ASN A 434 23.37 0.40 2.23
N VAL A 435 22.91 0.89 3.37
CA VAL A 435 21.58 1.55 3.46
C VAL A 435 21.59 2.84 2.64
N ASP A 436 22.59 3.69 2.88
CA ASP A 436 22.64 5.05 2.32
C ASP A 436 22.84 5.07 0.80
N VAL A 437 23.52 4.07 0.21
CA VAL A 437 23.66 3.95 -1.25
C VAL A 437 22.41 3.42 -1.95
N ASN A 438 21.45 2.85 -1.22
CA ASN A 438 20.17 2.38 -1.76
C ASN A 438 19.02 3.33 -1.46
N THR A 439 19.25 4.41 -0.69
CA THR A 439 18.24 5.43 -0.39
C THR A 439 18.24 6.49 -1.49
N PHE A 440 17.71 6.14 -2.66
CA PHE A 440 17.50 7.10 -3.72
C PHE A 440 16.28 7.98 -3.40
N GLY A 441 16.32 9.26 -3.78
CA GLY A 441 15.20 10.17 -3.63
C GLY A 441 14.14 9.79 -4.63
N LEU A 442 13.24 8.88 -4.28
CA LEU A 442 12.23 8.36 -5.19
C LEU A 442 11.15 9.42 -5.49
N SER A 443 11.49 10.50 -6.19
CA SER A 443 10.49 11.36 -6.83
C SER A 443 10.19 10.73 -8.19
N ILE A 444 8.93 10.34 -8.41
CA ILE A 444 8.45 9.73 -9.67
C ILE A 444 8.74 10.61 -10.90
N ASP A 445 8.78 11.93 -10.70
CA ASP A 445 8.95 12.94 -11.75
C ASP A 445 10.37 13.48 -11.89
N SER A 446 11.33 12.87 -11.20
CA SER A 446 12.71 13.31 -11.26
C SER A 446 13.53 12.41 -12.19
N LYS A 447 13.93 12.97 -13.33
CA LYS A 447 14.84 12.31 -14.30
C LYS A 447 16.12 11.79 -13.64
N GLN A 448 16.58 12.42 -12.56
CA GLN A 448 17.73 11.97 -11.79
C GLN A 448 17.51 10.61 -11.11
N PHE A 449 16.28 10.26 -10.78
CA PHE A 449 15.89 9.03 -10.10
C PHE A 449 15.14 8.06 -11.01
N SER A 450 15.10 8.37 -12.32
CA SER A 450 14.63 7.49 -13.38
C SER A 450 15.33 6.12 -13.34
N GLU A 451 14.67 5.11 -13.89
CA GLU A 451 15.23 3.75 -14.00
C GLU A 451 16.41 3.70 -14.99
N LYS A 452 16.54 4.70 -15.86
CA LYS A 452 17.76 4.92 -16.66
C LYS A 452 18.95 5.35 -15.81
N ALA A 453 18.73 6.21 -14.80
CA ALA A 453 19.79 6.70 -13.92
C ALA A 453 20.11 5.73 -12.77
N HIS A 454 19.09 5.07 -12.22
CA HIS A 454 19.20 4.14 -11.10
C HIS A 454 18.48 2.82 -11.37
N PRO A 455 19.01 1.98 -12.28
CA PRO A 455 18.35 0.75 -12.69
C PRO A 455 18.08 -0.18 -11.52
N TYR A 456 16.96 -0.91 -11.54
CA TYR A 456 16.63 -1.96 -10.56
C TYR A 456 17.83 -2.84 -10.16
N ASN A 457 18.60 -3.34 -11.13
CA ASN A 457 19.72 -4.25 -10.87
C ASN A 457 20.89 -3.62 -10.09
N SER A 458 20.95 -2.29 -9.98
CA SER A 458 21.92 -1.59 -9.14
C SER A 458 21.53 -1.61 -7.64
N LYS A 459 20.24 -1.80 -7.35
CA LYS A 459 19.68 -1.81 -6.00
C LYS A 459 20.07 -3.12 -5.30
N ALA A 460 20.74 -3.01 -4.16
CA ALA A 460 21.27 -4.19 -3.48
C ALA A 460 20.16 -5.05 -2.86
N ARG A 461 20.24 -6.36 -3.10
CA ARG A 461 19.33 -7.38 -2.57
C ARG A 461 20.06 -8.34 -1.64
N TYR A 462 19.39 -8.82 -0.59
CA TYR A 462 19.99 -9.60 0.50
C TYR A 462 19.35 -11.00 0.64
N PRO A 463 19.72 -11.96 -0.24
CA PRO A 463 19.10 -13.29 -0.26
C PRO A 463 19.48 -14.09 0.98
N TYR A 464 18.56 -14.93 1.43
CA TYR A 464 18.75 -15.80 2.59
C TYR A 464 18.05 -17.15 2.40
N GLN A 465 18.45 -18.11 3.24
CA GLN A 465 17.74 -19.37 3.43
C GLN A 465 17.52 -19.62 4.92
N VAL A 466 16.56 -20.49 5.22
CA VAL A 466 16.23 -20.93 6.57
C VAL A 466 16.19 -22.44 6.63
N THR A 467 16.65 -23.00 7.75
CA THR A 467 16.45 -24.42 8.08
C THR A 467 15.43 -24.51 9.21
N LEU A 468 14.37 -25.28 8.99
CA LEU A 468 13.23 -25.39 9.90
C LEU A 468 13.24 -26.74 10.63
N LYS A 469 13.00 -26.72 11.94
CA LYS A 469 12.73 -27.93 12.75
C LYS A 469 11.33 -27.86 13.32
N ASN A 470 10.57 -28.94 13.18
CA ASN A 470 9.17 -29.05 13.59
C ASN A 470 8.23 -28.02 12.93
N ALA A 471 8.55 -27.59 11.71
CA ALA A 471 7.70 -26.73 10.90
C ALA A 471 8.06 -26.81 9.41
N THR A 472 7.16 -26.31 8.57
CA THR A 472 7.38 -25.97 7.15
C THR A 472 6.86 -24.56 6.90
N PRO A 473 7.25 -23.89 5.81
CA PRO A 473 6.47 -22.76 5.31
C PRO A 473 5.02 -23.22 5.11
N ALA A 474 4.05 -22.39 5.47
CA ALA A 474 2.66 -22.63 5.18
C ALA A 474 2.40 -22.35 3.69
N SER A 475 1.50 -23.12 3.08
CA SER A 475 0.94 -22.84 1.76
C SER A 475 -0.34 -22.01 1.87
N ARG A 476 -0.84 -21.49 0.74
CA ARG A 476 -2.14 -20.83 0.67
C ARG A 476 -3.23 -21.71 1.30
N PRO A 477 -4.12 -21.16 2.15
CA PRO A 477 -5.23 -21.91 2.73
C PRO A 477 -5.99 -22.69 1.64
N GLN A 478 -6.21 -23.97 1.88
CA GLN A 478 -6.89 -24.85 0.94
C GLN A 478 -8.41 -24.62 0.99
N THR A 479 -9.07 -24.72 -0.16
CA THR A 479 -10.52 -24.65 -0.25
C THR A 479 -11.14 -25.84 0.49
N SER A 480 -12.06 -25.55 1.42
CA SER A 480 -12.73 -26.59 2.21
C SER A 480 -13.82 -27.28 1.39
N LEU A 481 -13.75 -28.61 1.29
CA LEU A 481 -14.82 -29.44 0.70
C LEU A 481 -15.92 -29.81 1.72
N LYS A 482 -15.76 -29.43 2.99
CA LYS A 482 -16.72 -29.78 4.04
C LYS A 482 -18.09 -29.19 3.74
N GLY A 483 -19.10 -30.06 3.64
CA GLY A 483 -20.48 -29.67 3.38
C GLY A 483 -20.81 -29.46 1.90
N VAL A 484 -19.84 -29.62 0.99
CA VAL A 484 -20.09 -29.58 -0.45
C VAL A 484 -20.57 -30.94 -0.92
N SER A 485 -21.76 -30.99 -1.55
CA SER A 485 -22.28 -32.22 -2.14
C SER A 485 -21.65 -32.44 -3.52
N GLY A 486 -21.18 -33.65 -3.80
CA GLY A 486 -20.45 -33.97 -5.02
C GLY A 486 -20.06 -35.44 -5.10
N TYR A 487 -19.23 -35.78 -6.07
CA TYR A 487 -18.68 -37.12 -6.28
C TYR A 487 -17.17 -37.06 -6.56
N TYR A 488 -16.50 -38.20 -6.43
CA TYR A 488 -15.11 -38.35 -6.86
C TYR A 488 -15.05 -39.02 -8.23
N THR A 489 -14.22 -38.50 -9.12
CA THR A 489 -13.95 -39.11 -10.42
C THR A 489 -13.15 -40.42 -10.26
N LYS A 490 -13.04 -41.19 -11.34
CA LYS A 490 -12.17 -42.39 -11.39
C LYS A 490 -10.71 -42.08 -11.07
N ASP A 491 -10.26 -40.86 -11.37
CA ASP A 491 -8.87 -40.40 -11.17
C ASP A 491 -8.67 -39.75 -9.79
N GLY A 492 -9.73 -39.69 -8.97
CA GLY A 492 -9.69 -39.32 -7.55
C GLY A 492 -9.91 -37.83 -7.25
N GLY A 493 -10.22 -37.01 -8.25
CA GLY A 493 -10.58 -35.60 -8.06
C GLY A 493 -12.04 -35.44 -7.65
N PHE A 494 -12.35 -34.36 -6.93
CA PHE A 494 -13.71 -34.07 -6.45
C PHE A 494 -14.46 -33.15 -7.41
N VAL A 495 -15.74 -33.42 -7.67
CA VAL A 495 -16.63 -32.59 -8.48
C VAL A 495 -17.91 -32.32 -7.70
N ALA A 496 -18.21 -31.05 -7.44
CA ALA A 496 -19.47 -30.65 -6.81
C ALA A 496 -20.67 -30.91 -7.73
N ASN A 497 -21.83 -31.25 -7.15
CA ASN A 497 -23.07 -31.51 -7.91
C ASN A 497 -23.57 -30.30 -8.70
N THR A 498 -23.13 -29.09 -8.32
CA THR A 498 -23.49 -27.82 -8.97
C THR A 498 -22.59 -27.49 -10.16
N ALA A 499 -21.43 -28.15 -10.29
CA ALA A 499 -20.48 -27.91 -11.36
C ALA A 499 -20.84 -28.71 -12.62
N SER A 500 -20.43 -28.23 -13.78
CA SER A 500 -20.63 -28.91 -15.07
C SER A 500 -19.30 -29.40 -15.61
N VAL A 501 -19.14 -30.73 -15.71
CA VAL A 501 -17.88 -31.36 -16.15
C VAL A 501 -18.14 -32.28 -17.34
N GLY A 502 -17.43 -32.04 -18.45
CA GLY A 502 -17.50 -32.83 -19.67
C GLY A 502 -16.92 -34.23 -19.51
N LYS A 503 -17.37 -35.18 -20.35
CA LYS A 503 -16.98 -36.59 -20.29
C LYS A 503 -15.48 -36.86 -20.51
N ASP A 504 -14.80 -35.98 -21.25
CA ASP A 504 -13.41 -36.15 -21.67
C ASP A 504 -12.43 -35.38 -20.75
N VAL A 505 -12.95 -34.70 -19.71
CA VAL A 505 -12.17 -33.97 -18.71
C VAL A 505 -11.52 -34.93 -17.71
N THR A 506 -10.25 -34.69 -17.41
CA THR A 506 -9.53 -35.43 -16.35
C THR A 506 -9.45 -34.60 -15.07
N VAL A 507 -9.99 -35.14 -13.96
CA VAL A 507 -9.88 -34.51 -12.64
C VAL A 507 -9.16 -35.46 -11.68
N GLY A 508 -7.87 -35.21 -11.46
CA GLY A 508 -6.99 -36.08 -10.69
C GLY A 508 -7.07 -35.91 -9.18
N LYS A 509 -6.53 -36.88 -8.45
CA LYS A 509 -6.49 -36.92 -6.99
C LYS A 509 -6.00 -35.61 -6.37
N GLY A 510 -6.82 -35.06 -5.48
CA GLY A 510 -6.54 -33.83 -4.72
C GLY A 510 -7.08 -32.56 -5.37
N ALA A 511 -7.44 -32.61 -6.66
CA ALA A 511 -8.07 -31.49 -7.35
C ALA A 511 -9.57 -31.43 -7.04
N ALA A 512 -10.14 -30.24 -7.18
CA ALA A 512 -11.57 -30.02 -6.96
C ALA A 512 -12.17 -29.07 -8.00
N ILE A 513 -13.35 -29.42 -8.52
CA ILE A 513 -14.21 -28.54 -9.31
C ILE A 513 -15.47 -28.25 -8.49
N LEU A 514 -15.74 -26.98 -8.22
CA LEU A 514 -16.74 -26.54 -7.24
C LEU A 514 -17.71 -25.50 -7.82
N ASP A 515 -18.73 -25.18 -7.03
CA ASP A 515 -19.73 -24.14 -7.32
C ASP A 515 -20.36 -24.31 -8.72
N HIS A 516 -20.41 -23.26 -9.54
CA HIS A 516 -20.99 -23.26 -10.89
C HIS A 516 -19.93 -23.33 -12.00
N ALA A 517 -18.72 -23.79 -11.67
CA ALA A 517 -17.64 -23.92 -12.64
C ALA A 517 -18.03 -24.86 -13.80
N LYS A 518 -17.58 -24.50 -15.01
CA LYS A 518 -17.79 -25.27 -16.23
C LYS A 518 -16.44 -25.73 -16.77
N VAL A 519 -16.27 -27.03 -16.91
CA VAL A 519 -15.04 -27.64 -17.42
C VAL A 519 -15.41 -28.60 -18.54
N LYS A 520 -14.87 -28.39 -19.74
CA LYS A 520 -15.24 -29.14 -20.94
C LYS A 520 -14.02 -29.55 -21.77
N ASP A 521 -14.29 -30.24 -22.87
CA ASP A 521 -13.30 -30.74 -23.83
C ASP A 521 -12.26 -31.67 -23.18
N HIS A 522 -10.97 -31.46 -23.44
CA HIS A 522 -9.86 -32.31 -23.00
C HIS A 522 -9.07 -31.73 -21.81
N ALA A 523 -9.68 -30.80 -21.06
CA ALA A 523 -9.02 -30.15 -19.94
C ALA A 523 -8.53 -31.14 -18.86
N VAL A 524 -7.36 -30.86 -18.28
CA VAL A 524 -6.70 -31.70 -17.27
C VAL A 524 -6.47 -30.89 -16.00
N ILE A 525 -7.11 -31.31 -14.91
CA ILE A 525 -7.04 -30.66 -13.60
C ILE A 525 -6.44 -31.65 -12.60
N THR A 526 -5.27 -31.36 -12.05
CA THR A 526 -4.50 -32.32 -11.23
C THR A 526 -3.82 -31.65 -10.03
N GLY A 527 -3.22 -32.46 -9.15
CA GLY A 527 -2.57 -31.96 -7.94
C GLY A 527 -3.59 -31.50 -6.91
N HIS A 528 -3.39 -30.31 -6.35
CA HIS A 528 -4.27 -29.60 -5.43
C HIS A 528 -4.97 -28.41 -6.10
N ALA A 529 -5.09 -28.44 -7.43
CA ALA A 529 -5.73 -27.38 -8.18
C ALA A 529 -7.24 -27.29 -7.88
N VAL A 530 -7.76 -26.07 -7.84
CA VAL A 530 -9.20 -25.81 -7.63
C VAL A 530 -9.75 -24.94 -8.75
N VAL A 531 -10.87 -25.36 -9.33
CA VAL A 531 -11.68 -24.57 -10.26
C VAL A 531 -13.05 -24.34 -9.60
N LYS A 532 -13.48 -23.09 -9.43
CA LYS A 532 -14.68 -22.76 -8.63
C LYS A 532 -15.39 -21.49 -9.10
N ASP A 533 -16.39 -21.05 -8.33
CA ASP A 533 -17.31 -19.96 -8.67
C ASP A 533 -18.00 -20.16 -10.03
N HIS A 534 -17.72 -19.31 -11.04
CA HIS A 534 -18.30 -19.35 -12.39
C HIS A 534 -17.23 -19.52 -13.48
N ALA A 535 -16.04 -20.02 -13.12
CA ALA A 535 -14.93 -20.19 -14.05
C ALA A 535 -15.30 -21.13 -15.23
N ASP A 536 -14.83 -20.80 -16.44
CA ASP A 536 -14.94 -21.64 -17.64
C ASP A 536 -13.54 -22.12 -18.07
N VAL A 537 -13.36 -23.44 -18.12
CA VAL A 537 -12.11 -24.10 -18.53
C VAL A 537 -12.41 -25.04 -19.70
N SER A 538 -11.68 -24.90 -20.81
CA SER A 538 -11.96 -25.62 -22.05
C SER A 538 -10.73 -25.86 -22.92
N GLY A 539 -10.90 -26.54 -24.06
CA GLY A 539 -9.80 -26.98 -24.91
C GLY A 539 -8.93 -28.08 -24.26
N ASP A 540 -7.63 -27.97 -24.44
CA ASP A 540 -6.58 -28.82 -23.86
C ASP A 540 -5.91 -28.15 -22.65
N ALA A 541 -6.62 -27.27 -21.93
CA ALA A 541 -6.09 -26.51 -20.81
C ALA A 541 -5.57 -27.41 -19.68
N HIS A 542 -4.44 -27.02 -19.08
CA HIS A 542 -3.78 -27.78 -18.01
C HIS A 542 -3.67 -27.00 -16.70
N ILE A 543 -4.42 -27.43 -15.68
CA ILE A 543 -4.47 -26.79 -14.37
C ILE A 543 -3.84 -27.75 -13.34
N SER A 544 -2.74 -27.36 -12.69
CA SER A 544 -2.00 -28.27 -11.80
C SER A 544 -1.29 -27.57 -10.63
N GLY A 545 -0.64 -28.37 -9.77
CA GLY A 545 -0.02 -27.86 -8.54
C GLY A 545 -1.07 -27.45 -7.52
N HIS A 546 -0.92 -26.27 -6.94
CA HIS A 546 -1.89 -25.55 -6.11
C HIS A 546 -2.56 -24.39 -6.88
N ALA A 547 -2.73 -24.49 -8.21
CA ALA A 547 -3.38 -23.46 -9.00
C ALA A 547 -4.83 -23.20 -8.54
N LEU A 548 -5.31 -21.97 -8.72
CA LEU A 548 -6.69 -21.58 -8.44
C LEU A 548 -7.27 -20.81 -9.63
N VAL A 549 -8.37 -21.32 -10.17
CA VAL A 549 -9.16 -20.66 -11.21
C VAL A 549 -10.55 -20.38 -10.61
N GLU A 550 -10.89 -19.11 -10.42
CA GLU A 550 -12.11 -18.71 -9.71
C GLU A 550 -12.74 -17.43 -10.31
N GLY A 551 -13.81 -16.92 -9.70
CA GLY A 551 -14.60 -15.83 -10.28
C GLY A 551 -15.30 -16.24 -11.59
N ASN A 552 -15.25 -15.37 -12.59
CA ASN A 552 -15.72 -15.61 -13.98
C ASN A 552 -14.53 -15.83 -14.94
N ALA A 553 -13.41 -16.35 -14.44
CA ALA A 553 -12.19 -16.53 -15.22
C ALA A 553 -12.41 -17.48 -16.42
N SER A 554 -11.67 -17.25 -17.49
CA SER A 554 -11.67 -18.10 -18.68
C SER A 554 -10.25 -18.64 -18.95
N VAL A 555 -10.14 -19.96 -19.07
CA VAL A 555 -8.89 -20.65 -19.47
C VAL A 555 -9.20 -21.57 -20.64
N GLU A 556 -8.71 -21.21 -21.81
CA GLU A 556 -9.07 -21.82 -23.10
C GLU A 556 -7.82 -22.38 -23.81
N ASP A 557 -8.05 -23.08 -24.92
CA ASP A 557 -7.01 -23.63 -25.81
C ASP A 557 -6.01 -24.56 -25.09
N HIS A 558 -4.70 -24.32 -25.22
CA HIS A 558 -3.62 -25.07 -24.58
C HIS A 558 -3.03 -24.35 -23.37
N ALA A 559 -3.75 -23.40 -22.78
CA ALA A 559 -3.27 -22.58 -21.69
C ALA A 559 -2.99 -23.42 -20.43
N SER A 560 -2.04 -22.98 -19.62
CA SER A 560 -1.64 -23.67 -18.39
C SER A 560 -1.65 -22.76 -17.17
N VAL A 561 -2.25 -23.24 -16.08
CA VAL A 561 -2.14 -22.62 -14.75
C VAL A 561 -1.51 -23.63 -13.80
N ARG A 562 -0.31 -23.33 -13.28
CA ARG A 562 0.50 -24.29 -12.51
C ARG A 562 0.98 -23.69 -11.19
N ASP A 563 1.62 -24.53 -10.38
CA ASP A 563 2.20 -24.16 -9.09
C ASP A 563 1.20 -23.43 -8.18
N TYR A 564 1.34 -22.15 -7.90
CA TYR A 564 0.37 -21.36 -7.11
C TYR A 564 -0.31 -20.27 -7.93
N GLY A 565 -0.24 -20.36 -9.27
CA GLY A 565 -0.87 -19.43 -10.19
C GLY A 565 -2.35 -19.23 -9.90
N ILE A 566 -2.83 -17.99 -10.04
CA ILE A 566 -4.23 -17.63 -9.84
C ILE A 566 -4.78 -16.96 -11.10
N VAL A 567 -5.94 -17.42 -11.55
CA VAL A 567 -6.77 -16.70 -12.54
C VAL A 567 -8.13 -16.45 -11.88
N ASP A 568 -8.50 -15.18 -11.76
CA ASP A 568 -9.67 -14.77 -10.98
C ASP A 568 -10.46 -13.67 -11.72
N GLN A 569 -11.66 -13.37 -11.24
CA GLN A 569 -12.55 -12.35 -11.77
C GLN A 569 -12.86 -12.57 -13.25
N TYR A 570 -12.46 -11.71 -14.18
CA TYR A 570 -12.64 -11.93 -15.63
C TYR A 570 -11.29 -12.20 -16.34
N GLY A 571 -10.27 -12.63 -15.59
CA GLY A 571 -8.96 -12.95 -16.14
C GLY A 571 -9.08 -14.01 -17.24
N LYS A 572 -8.39 -13.78 -18.37
CA LYS A 572 -8.50 -14.62 -19.57
C LYS A 572 -7.16 -15.18 -20.02
N LEU A 573 -7.08 -16.50 -20.19
CA LEU A 573 -5.93 -17.19 -20.80
C LEU A 573 -6.33 -17.89 -22.10
N THR A 574 -5.55 -17.72 -23.16
CA THR A 574 -5.75 -18.38 -24.47
C THR A 574 -4.42 -18.81 -25.11
N GLY A 575 -4.48 -19.60 -26.19
CA GLY A 575 -3.31 -20.10 -26.89
C GLY A 575 -2.50 -21.08 -26.03
N HIS A 576 -1.20 -20.88 -25.96
CA HIS A 576 -0.25 -21.60 -25.11
C HIS A 576 0.18 -20.80 -23.86
N ALA A 577 -0.64 -19.83 -23.44
CA ALA A 577 -0.33 -18.95 -22.31
C ALA A 577 -0.02 -19.74 -21.03
N ILE A 578 0.96 -19.26 -20.26
CA ILE A 578 1.39 -19.88 -19.01
C ILE A 578 1.26 -18.90 -17.85
N VAL A 579 0.53 -19.32 -16.81
CA VAL A 579 0.54 -18.69 -15.49
C VAL A 579 1.10 -19.70 -14.49
N ASP A 580 2.27 -19.44 -13.93
CA ASP A 580 2.92 -20.35 -12.99
C ASP A 580 3.55 -19.61 -11.80
N GLU A 581 4.27 -20.38 -10.96
CA GLU A 581 4.82 -19.90 -9.69
C GLU A 581 3.76 -19.22 -8.80
N MET A 582 3.86 -17.92 -8.53
CA MET A 582 2.92 -17.16 -7.69
C MET A 582 2.13 -16.11 -8.48
N ALA A 583 2.19 -16.15 -9.82
CA ALA A 583 1.61 -15.13 -10.67
C ALA A 583 0.08 -15.09 -10.56
N ILE A 584 -0.49 -13.89 -10.73
CA ILE A 584 -1.93 -13.65 -10.62
C ILE A 584 -2.42 -12.88 -11.85
N VAL A 585 -3.50 -13.37 -12.45
CA VAL A 585 -4.23 -12.71 -13.55
C VAL A 585 -5.65 -12.47 -13.07
N LYS A 586 -6.09 -11.21 -13.01
CA LYS A 586 -7.42 -10.83 -12.51
C LYS A 586 -8.03 -9.66 -13.26
N ASP A 587 -9.18 -9.21 -12.80
CA ASP A 587 -10.00 -8.17 -13.44
C ASP A 587 -10.26 -8.56 -14.90
N HIS A 588 -9.89 -7.74 -15.88
CA HIS A 588 -10.03 -8.03 -17.31
C HIS A 588 -8.67 -8.33 -17.98
N ALA A 589 -7.66 -8.72 -17.20
CA ALA A 589 -6.34 -8.97 -17.75
C ALA A 589 -6.33 -10.21 -18.65
N HIS A 590 -5.53 -10.16 -19.70
CA HIS A 590 -5.47 -11.20 -20.72
C HIS A 590 -4.04 -11.68 -20.96
N ILE A 591 -3.78 -12.99 -20.85
CA ILE A 591 -2.52 -13.59 -21.27
C ILE A 591 -2.81 -14.51 -22.46
N GLY A 592 -2.20 -14.25 -23.61
CA GLY A 592 -2.52 -14.92 -24.87
C GLY A 592 -1.30 -15.42 -25.63
N ASN A 593 -1.53 -16.16 -26.72
CA ASN A 593 -0.47 -16.71 -27.58
C ASN A 593 0.50 -17.59 -26.78
N ASP A 594 1.81 -17.34 -26.84
CA ASP A 594 2.88 -18.07 -26.13
C ASP A 594 3.39 -17.28 -24.89
N ALA A 595 2.61 -16.32 -24.40
CA ALA A 595 3.01 -15.42 -23.34
C ALA A 595 3.06 -16.08 -21.96
N LYS A 596 3.85 -15.50 -21.06
CA LYS A 596 4.03 -16.01 -19.69
C LYS A 596 3.81 -14.95 -18.62
N ALA A 597 3.04 -15.28 -17.59
CA ALA A 597 3.08 -14.62 -16.29
C ALA A 597 3.69 -15.59 -15.25
N THR A 598 4.74 -15.15 -14.55
CA THR A 598 5.59 -16.00 -13.69
C THR A 598 6.00 -15.26 -12.41
N ASP A 599 6.75 -15.95 -11.55
CA ASP A 599 7.28 -15.43 -10.30
C ASP A 599 6.14 -14.89 -9.42
N SER A 600 6.22 -13.66 -8.93
CA SER A 600 5.21 -13.00 -8.11
C SER A 600 4.41 -11.92 -8.86
N ALA A 601 4.35 -12.01 -10.20
CA ALA A 601 3.75 -10.97 -11.03
C ALA A 601 2.23 -10.85 -10.87
N LEU A 602 1.69 -9.66 -11.10
CA LEU A 602 0.26 -9.36 -11.15
C LEU A 602 -0.09 -8.71 -12.49
N ALA A 603 -1.00 -9.34 -13.24
CA ALA A 603 -1.72 -8.72 -14.34
C ALA A 603 -3.16 -8.41 -13.88
N GLN A 604 -3.57 -7.15 -13.97
CA GLN A 604 -4.89 -6.68 -13.50
C GLN A 604 -5.41 -5.53 -14.38
N GLY A 605 -6.63 -5.03 -14.13
CA GLY A 605 -7.28 -4.06 -15.01
C GLY A 605 -7.46 -4.58 -16.44
N TYR A 606 -7.27 -3.70 -17.43
CA TYR A 606 -7.27 -4.04 -18.86
C TYR A 606 -5.83 -4.14 -19.36
N TYR A 607 -5.09 -5.11 -18.82
CA TYR A 607 -3.69 -5.38 -19.16
C TYR A 607 -3.56 -6.66 -19.99
N SER A 608 -2.82 -6.61 -21.10
CA SER A 608 -2.56 -7.79 -21.95
C SER A 608 -1.08 -8.19 -21.95
N VAL A 609 -0.80 -9.48 -21.93
CA VAL A 609 0.53 -10.05 -22.17
C VAL A 609 0.39 -11.04 -23.32
N LEU A 610 0.92 -10.69 -24.49
CA LEU A 610 0.65 -11.36 -25.76
C LEU A 610 1.92 -11.84 -26.45
N ASP A 611 1.74 -12.56 -27.56
CA ASP A 611 2.82 -13.13 -28.37
C ASP A 611 3.77 -14.00 -27.53
N HIS A 612 5.05 -13.62 -27.42
CA HIS A 612 6.07 -14.31 -26.62
C HIS A 612 6.50 -13.48 -25.39
N ALA A 613 5.69 -12.50 -25.01
CA ALA A 613 6.01 -11.59 -23.92
C ALA A 613 6.00 -12.29 -22.56
N GLN A 614 6.76 -11.74 -21.61
CA GLN A 614 6.92 -12.31 -20.27
C GLN A 614 6.72 -11.24 -19.20
N LEU A 615 5.76 -11.46 -18.31
CA LEU A 615 5.53 -10.67 -17.11
C LEU A 615 6.07 -11.45 -15.89
N GLY A 616 7.24 -11.05 -15.37
CA GLY A 616 7.94 -11.78 -14.31
C GLY A 616 8.39 -10.92 -13.12
N GLY A 617 9.09 -11.51 -12.16
CA GLY A 617 9.47 -10.86 -10.90
C GLY A 617 8.29 -10.48 -10.02
N MET A 618 8.37 -9.30 -9.42
CA MET A 618 7.29 -8.64 -8.66
C MET A 618 6.50 -7.67 -9.56
N SER A 619 6.49 -7.86 -10.89
CA SER A 619 5.86 -6.92 -11.83
C SER A 619 4.38 -6.69 -11.53
N ILE A 620 3.91 -5.47 -11.77
CA ILE A 620 2.48 -5.13 -11.76
C ILE A 620 2.14 -4.51 -13.10
N GLY A 621 1.44 -5.26 -13.95
CA GLY A 621 0.78 -4.75 -15.15
C GLY A 621 -0.68 -4.46 -14.81
N GLY A 622 -1.08 -3.20 -14.90
CA GLY A 622 -2.38 -2.71 -14.48
C GLY A 622 -2.93 -1.61 -15.38
N GLY A 623 -3.98 -0.94 -14.89
CA GLY A 623 -4.59 0.18 -15.60
C GLY A 623 -5.27 -0.23 -16.91
N GLY A 624 -5.17 0.66 -17.90
CA GLY A 624 -5.87 0.52 -19.17
C GLY A 624 -7.39 0.70 -19.04
N SER A 625 -8.08 0.60 -20.16
CA SER A 625 -9.53 0.62 -20.24
C SER A 625 -10.00 -0.30 -21.37
N PRO A 626 -11.32 -0.57 -21.51
CA PRO A 626 -11.84 -1.29 -22.67
C PRO A 626 -11.42 -0.68 -24.02
N LYS A 627 -11.07 0.61 -24.04
CA LYS A 627 -10.69 1.35 -25.26
C LYS A 627 -9.18 1.46 -25.46
N ALA A 628 -8.40 1.34 -24.39
CA ALA A 628 -6.95 1.52 -24.41
C ALA A 628 -6.30 0.46 -23.52
N ILE A 629 -5.98 -0.69 -24.11
CA ILE A 629 -5.39 -1.84 -23.41
C ILE A 629 -3.90 -1.57 -23.19
N SER A 630 -3.44 -1.57 -21.95
CA SER A 630 -2.00 -1.57 -21.61
C SER A 630 -1.41 -2.96 -21.74
N GLY A 631 -0.11 -3.13 -21.91
CA GLY A 631 0.42 -4.48 -22.01
C GLY A 631 1.86 -4.64 -22.48
N LEU A 632 2.24 -5.92 -22.51
CA LEU A 632 3.46 -6.41 -23.13
C LEU A 632 3.08 -7.31 -24.32
N ALA A 633 3.79 -7.17 -25.42
CA ALA A 633 3.59 -7.96 -26.64
C ALA A 633 4.94 -8.27 -27.27
N GLY A 634 4.94 -8.95 -28.42
CA GLY A 634 6.14 -9.35 -29.14
C GLY A 634 7.08 -10.18 -28.26
N ASN A 635 8.25 -9.63 -27.95
CA ASN A 635 9.28 -10.28 -27.13
C ASN A 635 9.63 -9.48 -25.86
N ALA A 636 8.76 -8.56 -25.43
CA ALA A 636 8.98 -7.76 -24.24
C ALA A 636 9.03 -8.64 -22.97
N LYS A 637 9.94 -8.34 -22.05
CA LYS A 637 10.12 -9.09 -20.80
C LYS A 637 10.24 -8.16 -19.62
N SER A 638 9.26 -8.16 -18.72
CA SER A 638 9.39 -7.49 -17.45
C SER A 638 9.99 -8.41 -16.38
N TYR A 639 10.68 -7.82 -15.43
CA TYR A 639 11.26 -8.51 -14.27
C TYR A 639 11.44 -7.53 -13.12
N GLY A 640 11.91 -8.04 -11.97
CA GLY A 640 12.18 -7.18 -10.82
C GLY A 640 10.89 -6.51 -10.35
N ASP A 641 10.90 -5.20 -10.21
CA ASP A 641 9.80 -4.41 -9.68
C ASP A 641 9.12 -3.51 -10.74
N PHE A 642 9.03 -3.99 -11.99
CA PHE A 642 8.33 -3.30 -13.09
C PHE A 642 6.90 -2.89 -12.73
N PHE A 643 6.48 -1.68 -13.11
CA PHE A 643 5.12 -1.19 -12.93
C PHE A 643 4.63 -0.49 -14.21
N ASP A 644 3.40 -0.78 -14.63
CA ASP A 644 2.77 -0.12 -15.76
C ASP A 644 1.25 -0.04 -15.59
N ASP A 645 0.70 1.15 -15.78
CA ASP A 645 -0.72 1.47 -15.80
C ASP A 645 -1.10 2.45 -16.93
N SER A 646 -0.22 2.61 -17.92
CA SER A 646 -0.12 3.83 -18.71
C SER A 646 -0.87 3.87 -20.05
N GLY A 647 -1.48 2.75 -20.48
CA GLY A 647 -2.15 2.62 -21.78
C GLY A 647 -1.23 2.24 -22.94
N TYR A 648 0.03 1.89 -22.66
CA TYR A 648 1.01 1.49 -23.67
C TYR A 648 1.07 -0.02 -23.89
N GLN A 649 1.35 -0.43 -25.12
CA GLN A 649 1.76 -1.80 -25.46
C GLN A 649 3.25 -1.84 -25.79
N VAL A 650 4.06 -2.45 -24.92
CA VAL A 650 5.51 -2.58 -25.13
C VAL A 650 5.80 -3.87 -25.89
N GLN A 651 6.40 -3.75 -27.08
CA GLN A 651 6.64 -4.82 -28.06
C GLN A 651 7.98 -5.54 -27.86
N SER A 652 8.95 -4.89 -27.22
CA SER A 652 10.31 -5.43 -27.08
C SER A 652 11.06 -4.85 -25.87
N GLY A 653 12.14 -5.51 -25.45
CA GLY A 653 13.04 -5.02 -24.40
C GLY A 653 12.92 -5.75 -23.06
N LYS A 654 13.83 -5.41 -22.14
CA LYS A 654 13.83 -5.91 -20.76
C LYS A 654 13.47 -4.78 -19.81
N LEU A 655 12.34 -4.91 -19.13
CA LEU A 655 11.72 -3.83 -18.35
C LEU A 655 11.78 -4.15 -16.86
N SER A 656 12.14 -3.17 -16.05
CA SER A 656 12.20 -3.29 -14.58
C SER A 656 12.07 -1.92 -13.98
N GLY A 657 11.70 -1.85 -12.70
CA GLY A 657 11.60 -0.58 -12.01
C GLY A 657 10.22 0.04 -12.04
N TYR A 658 10.01 1.00 -11.16
CA TYR A 658 8.69 1.58 -10.93
C TYR A 658 8.37 2.74 -11.84
N GLU A 659 9.32 3.20 -12.66
CA GLU A 659 9.06 4.23 -13.65
C GLU A 659 8.04 3.69 -14.65
N SER A 660 6.83 4.29 -14.61
CA SER A 660 5.75 3.94 -15.52
C SER A 660 6.19 4.14 -16.96
N VAL A 661 5.59 3.37 -17.87
CA VAL A 661 5.94 3.42 -19.28
C VAL A 661 5.66 4.81 -19.88
N SER A 662 4.57 5.47 -19.47
CA SER A 662 4.29 6.86 -19.89
C SER A 662 5.31 7.86 -19.36
N THR A 663 5.76 7.78 -18.11
CA THR A 663 6.82 8.66 -17.61
C THR A 663 8.11 8.47 -18.43
N SER A 664 8.45 7.22 -18.77
CA SER A 664 9.63 6.92 -19.60
C SER A 664 9.55 7.54 -21.00
N LEU A 665 8.40 7.40 -21.66
CA LEU A 665 8.21 7.74 -23.07
C LEU A 665 7.75 9.19 -23.28
N ASP A 666 6.76 9.66 -22.52
CA ASP A 666 6.11 10.95 -22.72
C ASP A 666 6.87 12.08 -22.01
N GLN A 667 7.26 11.85 -20.75
CA GLN A 667 7.89 12.87 -19.90
C GLN A 667 9.39 12.98 -20.13
N TYR A 668 10.13 11.87 -20.05
CA TYR A 668 11.58 11.91 -20.24
C TYR A 668 12.00 11.91 -21.70
N LYS A 669 11.21 11.30 -22.61
CA LYS A 669 11.46 11.14 -24.06
C LYS A 669 12.70 10.32 -24.43
N ASP A 670 13.72 10.29 -23.57
CA ASP A 670 14.89 9.41 -23.61
C ASP A 670 14.95 8.48 -22.38
N GLY A 671 13.80 8.01 -21.90
CA GLY A 671 13.71 7.07 -20.76
C GLY A 671 14.41 5.73 -21.01
N TYR A 672 14.21 4.77 -20.11
CA TYR A 672 14.80 3.43 -20.26
C TYR A 672 14.09 2.57 -21.32
N ILE A 673 12.89 2.97 -21.73
CA ILE A 673 12.11 2.35 -22.80
C ILE A 673 12.31 3.17 -24.08
N LYS A 674 12.59 2.51 -25.21
CA LYS A 674 12.73 3.21 -26.49
C LYS A 674 11.34 3.45 -27.08
N PRO A 675 11.07 4.64 -27.66
CA PRO A 675 9.80 4.91 -28.32
C PRO A 675 9.45 3.93 -29.45
N THR A 676 10.44 3.36 -30.13
CA THR A 676 10.23 2.36 -31.19
C THR A 676 9.78 1.00 -30.67
N ASP A 677 9.94 0.75 -29.36
CA ASP A 677 9.60 -0.52 -28.73
C ASP A 677 8.20 -0.48 -28.08
N ALA A 678 7.45 0.62 -28.19
CA ALA A 678 6.14 0.74 -27.57
C ALA A 678 5.14 1.50 -28.45
N VAL A 679 3.87 1.10 -28.39
CA VAL A 679 2.77 1.75 -29.10
C VAL A 679 1.76 2.27 -28.08
N LYS A 680 1.38 3.55 -28.18
CA LYS A 680 0.34 4.14 -27.33
C LYS A 680 -1.02 3.75 -27.88
N ASN A 681 -1.83 3.06 -27.10
CA ASN A 681 -3.20 2.77 -27.48
C ASN A 681 -4.09 3.96 -27.09
N SER A 682 -4.81 4.51 -28.07
CA SER A 682 -5.69 5.68 -27.92
C SER A 682 -7.16 5.30 -27.83
#